data_AF-A0A538PQJ6-F1
#
_entry.id   AF-A0A538PQJ6-F1
#
_cell.length_a   1.000
_cell.length_b   1.000
_cell.length_c   1.000
_cell.angle_alpha   90.00
_cell.angle_beta   90.00
_cell.angle_gamma   90.00
#
_symmetry.space_group_name_H-M   'P 1'
#
loop_
_entity.id
_entity.type
_entity.pdbx_description
1 polymer ?
#
loop_
_entity_poly.entity_id
_entity_poly.type
_entity_poly.pdbx_seq_one_letter_code
_entity_poly.pdbx_strand_id
1 'polypeptide(L)'
;MSTWRSLAVVALVSCSGSTSKNQPGSTVPAVEPASGPAAAGPPVAVSDEACARLAAPGEPADEDGATSEAALTTDDAEPRHRKRPPIAACSVARINYEHDAAAILAPHRAARPAPRAAWDHRSRPERLDLIRRRFELAPDELARLDQTGVVVPARLEQPSYAYAYHEIFQSQLPVYITADSLFHAIFASHDAIVEKLERQSLAPALAEAFDRMHCALPAAAADYPPETVRDLDLYFTIARSLADTDAHSIFGDAAVDAEATAVIEKVRAAAGADRLTLFGRPRIIDFTAYTPRGHYTSSEELTRYFLAAMWASRLELNLVSRSSRSSAPGPEPDPSETPREAIDALALADLAGRSGAAAGIALVERAWTLLAGVREDVSIEQLAELRKTAGITSLRDPAAFAQLRRAIGDRFQRTTRLHPMPEGSRVLPAIATLIGPRVVADAHALMPLVHSATPDRKTVHAADVVYSLGLDRGKHYLARDLTAFPALAGQLDVARTIARGASGDDLYSAWFGAIRGLAVNPSGALPSFATTDAGADLRFNTMTAAYGQLKHNYVLMAGQPYSEFGCEIPDGYVEPAPAAYDGLIEYAARGSKIAALIDPSDRTGAKAHFDRVAGALRVIRAIVDDELANRPLSAAEKRWLGMVSELSVDTSEDITGYPPVYSGWYFDLFLEAEGDGMRGASYIADYFTSVEDGISYTGASAPRLGIFVVDTGGAPRAFVGPVARAYEVHTPLQTRLTDEDARKLSAVDDPWAASYTIAGPAARPALRLRYDTETGNVIVEAAAALGPATIKLLDHHRVPLATRTQRVEDGETAFAFPKKLAGKVGAVYVVIGAFRDWAVGDSYGQIATQWGKLEASEE
;
A
#
# COMPACT_ATOMS: atom_id res chain seq x y z
N MET A 1 -29.47 59.73 -6.20
CA MET A 1 -28.21 60.29 -6.76
C MET A 1 -27.24 59.12 -6.86
N SER A 2 -26.94 58.63 -8.07
CA SER A 2 -25.67 58.90 -8.82
C SER A 2 -24.46 58.27 -8.12
N THR A 3 -23.62 57.38 -8.68
CA THR A 3 -23.41 56.87 -10.07
C THR A 3 -22.49 55.62 -9.94
N TRP A 4 -22.87 54.41 -10.40
CA TRP A 4 -22.60 53.77 -11.71
C TRP A 4 -21.12 53.50 -12.12
N ARG A 5 -20.72 52.21 -12.14
CA ARG A 5 -20.19 51.39 -13.28
C ARG A 5 -19.48 50.11 -12.74
N SER A 6 -19.97 48.89 -13.03
CA SER A 6 -19.66 48.01 -14.20
C SER A 6 -18.42 47.11 -13.98
N LEU A 7 -18.31 45.86 -14.44
CA LEU A 7 -19.28 44.98 -15.12
C LEU A 7 -19.21 43.52 -14.59
N ALA A 8 -19.57 42.50 -15.39
CA ALA A 8 -20.30 41.33 -14.88
C ALA A 8 -20.10 39.99 -15.65
N VAL A 9 -20.47 38.87 -15.00
CA VAL A 9 -20.65 37.53 -15.62
C VAL A 9 -21.94 36.89 -15.06
N VAL A 10 -22.89 36.52 -15.93
CA VAL A 10 -24.10 35.75 -15.59
C VAL A 10 -24.47 34.79 -16.73
N ALA A 11 -24.21 33.50 -16.49
CA ALA A 11 -25.18 32.40 -16.41
C ALA A 11 -26.31 32.17 -17.47
N LEU A 12 -26.38 30.90 -17.91
CA LEU A 12 -27.57 30.00 -18.02
C LEU A 12 -28.53 29.99 -19.27
N VAL A 13 -28.66 28.76 -19.82
CA VAL A 13 -29.90 28.00 -20.14
C VAL A 13 -30.85 28.47 -21.28
N SER A 14 -31.13 27.58 -22.26
CA SER A 14 -32.45 26.89 -22.37
C SER A 14 -32.62 25.94 -23.59
N CYS A 15 -33.40 24.89 -23.31
CA CYS A 15 -33.96 23.77 -24.07
C CYS A 15 -34.55 23.95 -25.50
N SER A 16 -34.33 22.91 -26.33
CA SER A 16 -35.28 22.14 -27.19
C SER A 16 -36.43 22.80 -28.01
N GLY A 17 -36.59 22.33 -29.26
CA GLY A 17 -37.85 22.41 -30.03
C GLY A 17 -37.74 21.83 -31.46
N SER A 18 -38.69 21.01 -31.91
CA SER A 18 -38.63 20.20 -33.15
C SER A 18 -39.59 20.65 -34.26
N THR A 19 -39.40 20.19 -35.52
CA THR A 19 -40.42 19.43 -36.33
C THR A 19 -40.06 19.17 -37.82
N SER A 20 -40.27 17.91 -38.28
CA SER A 20 -40.95 17.47 -39.54
C SER A 20 -40.32 17.74 -40.94
N LYS A 21 -40.46 16.93 -42.04
CA LYS A 21 -40.83 15.50 -42.37
C LYS A 21 -40.56 15.27 -43.88
N ASN A 22 -40.18 14.04 -44.32
CA ASN A 22 -40.77 13.27 -45.47
C ASN A 22 -39.87 12.13 -46.05
N GLN A 23 -40.13 10.88 -45.62
CA GLN A 23 -40.61 9.67 -46.37
C GLN A 23 -40.28 9.40 -47.88
N PRO A 24 -40.44 8.16 -48.41
CA PRO A 24 -39.35 7.15 -48.48
C PRO A 24 -39.18 6.46 -49.88
N GLY A 25 -38.28 5.48 -49.99
CA GLY A 25 -38.22 4.56 -51.15
C GLY A 25 -37.46 3.25 -50.85
N SER A 26 -37.94 2.12 -51.37
CA SER A 26 -37.37 0.77 -51.15
C SER A 26 -36.93 0.10 -52.44
N THR A 27 -35.84 -0.67 -52.42
CA THR A 27 -35.62 -1.83 -53.32
C THR A 27 -34.57 -2.79 -52.76
N VAL A 28 -34.71 -4.08 -53.10
CA VAL A 28 -33.76 -5.19 -52.87
C VAL A 28 -33.51 -5.89 -54.21
N PRO A 29 -32.26 -6.26 -54.54
CA PRO A 29 -31.91 -7.67 -54.87
C PRO A 29 -30.62 -8.14 -54.15
N ALA A 30 -30.53 -9.35 -53.60
CA ALA A 30 -30.08 -10.62 -54.24
C ALA A 30 -28.59 -10.63 -54.66
N VAL A 31 -27.68 -11.38 -53.98
CA VAL A 31 -27.21 -12.77 -54.28
C VAL A 31 -26.36 -12.81 -55.58
N GLU A 32 -25.09 -13.26 -55.66
CA GLU A 32 -24.36 -14.47 -55.16
C GLU A 32 -22.82 -14.18 -55.04
N PRO A 33 -21.92 -15.10 -54.58
CA PRO A 33 -20.52 -14.82 -54.26
C PRO A 33 -19.52 -15.19 -55.37
N ALA A 34 -18.28 -14.67 -55.27
CA ALA A 34 -17.14 -15.10 -56.10
C ALA A 34 -15.88 -15.32 -55.25
N SER A 35 -15.26 -16.49 -55.40
CA SER A 35 -14.02 -16.91 -54.75
C SER A 35 -12.78 -16.52 -55.56
N GLY A 36 -11.69 -16.15 -54.89
CA GLY A 36 -10.39 -15.92 -55.51
C GLY A 36 -9.30 -15.60 -54.46
N PRO A 37 -8.10 -16.21 -54.53
CA PRO A 37 -7.07 -16.04 -53.50
C PRO A 37 -6.27 -14.74 -53.71
N ALA A 38 -6.13 -13.94 -52.64
CA ALA A 38 -5.24 -12.77 -52.64
C ALA A 38 -3.81 -13.19 -52.30
N ALA A 39 -2.86 -12.76 -53.14
CA ALA A 39 -1.42 -13.01 -52.97
C ALA A 39 -0.81 -12.13 -51.87
N ALA A 40 0.41 -12.48 -51.45
CA ALA A 40 1.17 -11.74 -50.43
C ALA A 40 1.31 -10.24 -50.78
N GLY A 41 0.91 -9.38 -49.84
CA GLY A 41 1.17 -7.95 -49.90
C GLY A 41 2.64 -7.62 -49.58
N PRO A 42 3.14 -6.45 -50.03
CA PRO A 42 4.47 -5.97 -49.67
C PRO A 42 4.54 -5.58 -48.18
N PRO A 43 5.74 -5.46 -47.59
CA PRO A 43 5.88 -5.06 -46.19
C PRO A 43 5.28 -3.67 -45.96
N VAL A 44 4.52 -3.54 -44.87
CA VAL A 44 4.00 -2.25 -44.39
C VAL A 44 5.19 -1.37 -44.00
N ALA A 45 5.28 -0.18 -44.58
CA ALA A 45 6.26 0.81 -44.18
C ALA A 45 5.85 1.39 -42.82
N VAL A 46 6.61 1.08 -41.78
CA VAL A 46 6.45 1.65 -40.43
C VAL A 46 6.78 3.15 -40.49
N SER A 47 5.77 4.01 -40.40
CA SER A 47 5.94 5.47 -40.35
C SER A 47 5.80 6.01 -38.93
N ASP A 48 6.56 5.45 -38.00
CA ASP A 48 6.80 6.05 -36.68
C ASP A 48 7.90 7.13 -36.84
N GLU A 49 7.60 8.35 -36.43
CA GLU A 49 8.51 9.50 -36.60
C GLU A 49 9.83 9.34 -35.83
N ALA A 50 9.82 8.69 -34.67
CA ALA A 50 11.05 8.42 -33.91
C ALA A 50 11.92 7.38 -34.63
N CYS A 51 11.31 6.33 -35.19
CA CYS A 51 12.04 5.35 -36.00
C CYS A 51 12.62 5.97 -37.27
N ALA A 52 11.92 6.93 -37.89
CA ALA A 52 12.44 7.69 -39.02
C ALA A 52 13.64 8.58 -38.61
N ARG A 53 13.59 9.26 -37.45
CA ARG A 53 14.71 10.05 -36.91
C ARG A 53 15.94 9.17 -36.60
N LEU A 54 15.75 7.98 -36.03
CA LEU A 54 16.82 7.03 -35.74
C LEU A 54 17.44 6.38 -36.99
N ALA A 55 16.71 6.33 -38.11
CA ALA A 55 17.19 5.79 -39.38
C ALA A 55 17.99 6.81 -40.23
N ALA A 56 17.95 8.09 -39.89
CA ALA A 56 18.73 9.12 -40.56
C ALA A 56 20.23 8.96 -40.22
N PRO A 57 21.15 9.07 -41.19
CA PRO A 57 22.58 9.15 -40.88
C PRO A 57 22.82 10.45 -40.09
N GLY A 58 23.31 10.33 -38.86
CA GLY A 58 23.50 11.47 -37.97
C GLY A 58 24.36 12.55 -38.63
N GLU A 59 23.77 13.72 -38.85
CA GLU A 59 24.55 14.94 -39.03
C GLU A 59 25.40 15.15 -37.77
N PRO A 60 26.67 15.57 -37.89
CA PRO A 60 27.46 15.94 -36.72
C PRO A 60 26.72 17.06 -36.00
N ALA A 61 26.52 16.90 -34.69
CA ALA A 61 25.95 17.98 -33.89
C ALA A 61 26.84 19.22 -34.01
N ASP A 62 26.28 20.33 -34.48
CA ASP A 62 26.97 21.62 -34.47
C ASP A 62 27.30 21.98 -33.02
N GLU A 63 28.59 21.99 -32.69
CA GLU A 63 29.11 22.53 -31.43
C GLU A 63 29.04 24.06 -31.43
N ASP A 64 27.84 24.63 -31.58
CA ASP A 64 27.59 26.06 -31.32
C ASP A 64 27.47 26.31 -29.79
N GLY A 65 28.51 25.86 -29.08
CA GLY A 65 28.75 26.19 -27.69
C GLY A 65 29.12 27.66 -27.58
N ALA A 66 28.10 28.51 -27.44
CA ALA A 66 28.27 29.94 -27.21
C ALA A 66 29.05 30.20 -25.91
N THR A 67 30.37 30.29 -26.04
CA THR A 67 31.30 30.61 -24.95
C THR A 67 31.09 32.05 -24.49
N SER A 68 30.21 32.22 -23.51
CA SER A 68 30.22 33.41 -22.67
C SER A 68 31.42 33.36 -21.71
N GLU A 69 32.62 33.53 -22.28
CA GLU A 69 33.78 33.96 -21.50
C GLU A 69 33.53 35.39 -21.02
N ALA A 70 32.90 35.50 -19.85
CA ALA A 70 33.02 36.68 -19.03
C ALA A 70 34.50 36.78 -18.60
N ALA A 71 35.30 37.43 -19.43
CA ALA A 71 36.72 37.66 -19.22
C ALA A 71 36.96 38.38 -17.89
N LEU A 72 37.22 37.61 -16.84
CA LEU A 72 37.86 38.11 -15.63
C LEU A 72 39.28 38.48 -16.01
N THR A 73 39.48 39.78 -16.25
CA THR A 73 40.79 40.37 -16.53
C THR A 73 41.78 40.01 -15.43
N THR A 74 42.69 39.08 -15.73
CA THR A 74 43.89 38.82 -14.94
C THR A 74 44.85 39.97 -15.14
N ASP A 75 44.64 41.05 -14.39
CA ASP A 75 45.57 42.17 -14.30
C ASP A 75 46.74 41.75 -13.39
N ASP A 76 47.60 40.88 -13.93
CA ASP A 76 48.82 40.36 -13.30
C ASP A 76 49.89 41.46 -13.20
N ALA A 77 49.64 42.41 -12.31
CA ALA A 77 50.62 43.39 -11.85
C ALA A 77 51.05 43.04 -10.42
N GLU A 78 52.23 42.41 -10.27
CA GLU A 78 52.84 42.08 -8.97
C GLU A 78 52.76 43.26 -7.97
N PRO A 79 51.94 43.19 -6.90
CA PRO A 79 51.91 44.21 -5.89
C PRO A 79 53.07 43.93 -4.92
N ARG A 80 54.26 44.47 -5.26
CA ARG A 80 55.44 44.56 -4.38
C ARG A 80 55.03 44.72 -2.92
N HIS A 81 55.50 43.83 -2.04
CA HIS A 81 55.19 43.76 -0.59
C HIS A 81 54.72 45.08 0.04
N ARG A 82 53.41 45.34 -0.03
CA ARG A 82 52.72 46.32 0.82
C ARG A 82 52.02 45.54 1.93
N LYS A 83 52.25 45.93 3.19
CA LYS A 83 51.53 45.36 4.33
C LYS A 83 50.03 45.50 4.06
N ARG A 84 49.30 44.38 4.04
CA ARG A 84 47.82 44.39 3.96
C ARG A 84 47.27 45.29 5.08
N PRO A 85 46.24 46.11 4.82
CA PRO A 85 45.63 46.94 5.86
C PRO A 85 45.01 46.05 6.95
N PRO A 86 44.83 46.56 8.19
CA PRO A 86 44.22 45.80 9.27
C PRO A 86 42.80 45.36 8.89
N ILE A 87 42.46 44.10 9.17
CA ILE A 87 41.11 43.56 8.93
C ILE A 87 40.13 44.32 9.82
N ALA A 88 39.18 45.04 9.22
CA ALA A 88 38.05 45.59 9.96
C ALA A 88 37.12 44.43 10.33
N ALA A 89 36.76 44.30 11.61
CA ALA A 89 35.97 43.17 12.12
C ALA A 89 34.58 43.01 11.46
N CYS A 90 34.07 44.04 10.77
CA CYS A 90 32.82 44.02 10.03
C CYS A 90 32.97 43.68 8.53
N SER A 91 34.17 43.36 8.03
CA SER A 91 34.42 43.09 6.61
C SER A 91 34.11 41.65 6.22
N VAL A 92 32.83 41.36 5.99
CA VAL A 92 32.34 40.09 5.40
C VAL A 92 32.62 40.03 3.88
N ALA A 93 33.90 39.98 3.52
CA ALA A 93 34.38 39.84 2.15
C ALA A 93 34.91 38.41 1.90
N ARG A 94 34.74 37.87 0.68
CA ARG A 94 35.16 36.49 0.34
C ARG A 94 36.66 36.23 0.61
N ILE A 95 37.51 37.24 0.43
CA ILE A 95 38.95 37.16 0.71
C ILE A 95 39.27 36.93 2.21
N ASN A 96 38.41 37.39 3.12
CA ASN A 96 38.57 37.13 4.56
C ASN A 96 38.04 35.74 4.91
N TYR A 97 36.93 35.30 4.29
CA TYR A 97 36.42 33.93 4.43
C TYR A 97 37.49 32.88 4.04
N GLU A 98 38.13 33.04 2.88
CA GLU A 98 39.18 32.11 2.42
C GLU A 98 40.42 32.13 3.33
N HIS A 99 40.84 33.32 3.78
CA HIS A 99 41.95 33.48 4.73
C HIS A 99 41.66 32.80 6.08
N ASP A 100 40.50 33.09 6.67
CA ASP A 100 40.16 32.61 8.01
C ASP A 100 39.84 31.11 7.98
N ALA A 101 39.21 30.60 6.92
CA ALA A 101 39.05 29.16 6.70
C ALA A 101 40.41 28.45 6.59
N ALA A 102 41.36 28.99 5.82
CA ALA A 102 42.72 28.44 5.74
C ALA A 102 43.44 28.49 7.09
N ALA A 103 43.27 29.56 7.88
CA ALA A 103 43.84 29.68 9.21
C ALA A 103 43.24 28.68 10.23
N ILE A 104 41.94 28.38 10.13
CA ILE A 104 41.26 27.37 10.95
C ILE A 104 41.72 25.95 10.60
N LEU A 105 41.86 25.65 9.30
CA LEU A 105 42.30 24.35 8.80
C LEU A 105 43.82 24.11 8.96
N ALA A 106 44.60 25.16 9.20
CA ALA A 106 46.03 25.04 9.45
C ALA A 106 46.32 24.27 10.75
N PRO A 107 47.37 23.40 10.77
CA PRO A 107 47.80 22.73 12.00
C PRO A 107 48.21 23.75 13.07
N HIS A 108 47.46 23.82 14.15
CA HIS A 108 47.71 24.75 15.25
C HIS A 108 47.87 24.02 16.58
N ARG A 109 48.67 24.61 17.48
CA ARG A 109 48.86 24.07 18.83
C ARG A 109 47.58 24.27 19.63
N ALA A 110 46.95 23.17 20.06
CA ALA A 110 45.72 23.20 20.83
C ALA A 110 45.83 24.15 22.03
N ALA A 111 44.89 25.10 22.12
CA ALA A 111 44.79 26.00 23.26
C ALA A 111 44.44 25.20 24.53
N ARG A 112 44.87 25.70 25.69
CA ARG A 112 44.57 25.07 26.98
C ARG A 112 43.05 25.18 27.22
N PRO A 113 42.32 24.08 27.52
CA PRO A 113 40.87 24.13 27.68
C PRO A 113 40.44 25.13 28.76
N ALA A 114 39.41 25.92 28.46
CA ALA A 114 38.81 26.83 29.43
C ALA A 114 38.06 26.05 30.54
N PRO A 115 37.99 26.58 31.77
CA PRO A 115 37.12 26.02 32.81
C PRO A 115 35.66 26.02 32.35
N ARG A 116 34.96 24.89 32.53
CA ARG A 116 33.54 24.74 32.17
C ARG A 116 32.69 24.64 33.43
N ALA A 117 31.68 25.51 33.51
CA ALA A 117 30.54 25.34 34.41
C ALA A 117 29.32 24.94 33.57
N ALA A 118 28.50 23.99 34.05
CA ALA A 118 27.18 23.78 33.47
C ALA A 118 26.27 24.96 33.84
N TRP A 119 25.33 25.32 32.97
CA TRP A 119 24.33 26.32 33.34
C TRP A 119 23.48 25.78 34.49
N ASP A 120 23.25 26.60 35.52
CA ASP A 120 22.52 26.27 36.73
C ASP A 120 20.98 26.39 36.58
N HIS A 121 20.51 26.75 35.37
CA HIS A 121 19.11 26.96 35.05
C HIS A 121 18.44 28.06 35.90
N ARG A 122 19.22 29.01 36.43
CA ARG A 122 18.77 30.10 37.31
C ARG A 122 19.49 31.43 37.07
N SER A 123 20.80 31.38 36.86
CA SER A 123 21.59 32.51 36.38
C SER A 123 21.12 32.91 34.98
N ARG A 124 21.15 34.20 34.65
CA ARG A 124 20.71 34.68 33.34
C ARG A 124 21.83 34.46 32.30
N PRO A 125 21.62 33.71 31.21
CA PRO A 125 22.64 33.50 30.19
C PRO A 125 23.10 34.82 29.56
N GLU A 126 24.39 34.91 29.23
CA GLU A 126 24.91 36.03 28.46
C GLU A 126 24.19 36.16 27.10
N ARG A 127 24.04 37.39 26.61
CA ARG A 127 23.38 37.75 25.33
C ARG A 127 21.88 37.42 25.22
N LEU A 128 21.25 36.74 26.19
CA LEU A 128 19.80 36.49 26.19
C LEU A 128 18.97 37.78 26.02
N ASP A 129 19.47 38.92 26.50
CA ASP A 129 18.80 40.22 26.43
C ASP A 129 18.69 40.78 25.00
N LEU A 130 19.60 40.38 24.10
CA LEU A 130 19.51 40.72 22.68
C LEU A 130 18.37 39.94 22.03
N ILE A 131 18.30 38.63 22.31
CA ILE A 131 17.27 37.72 21.82
C ILE A 131 15.89 38.14 22.34
N ARG A 132 15.77 38.40 23.65
CA ARG A 132 14.53 38.88 24.28
C ARG A 132 14.08 40.23 23.74
N ARG A 133 15.00 41.15 23.44
CA ARG A 133 14.66 42.46 22.83
C ARG A 133 14.19 42.33 21.39
N ARG A 134 14.75 41.39 20.62
CA ARG A 134 14.41 41.22 19.20
C ARG A 134 13.12 40.44 18.97
N PHE A 135 12.84 39.44 19.81
CA PHE A 135 11.74 38.49 19.61
C PHE A 135 10.68 38.47 20.73
N GLU A 136 10.88 39.21 21.83
CA GLU A 136 9.95 39.27 22.97
C GLU A 136 9.50 37.87 23.45
N LEU A 137 10.46 37.07 23.95
CA LEU A 137 10.17 35.71 24.41
C LEU A 137 9.07 35.70 25.49
N ALA A 138 8.05 34.88 25.24
CA ALA A 138 6.87 34.78 26.11
C ALA A 138 7.21 34.10 27.45
N PRO A 139 6.39 34.29 28.51
CA PRO A 139 6.70 33.76 29.84
C PRO A 139 6.84 32.22 29.89
N ASP A 140 6.07 31.50 29.08
CA ASP A 140 6.11 30.05 28.91
C ASP A 140 7.31 29.58 28.07
N GLU A 141 7.66 30.32 27.01
CA GLU A 141 8.89 30.10 26.23
C GLU A 141 10.15 30.24 27.12
N LEU A 142 10.17 31.28 27.96
CA LEU A 142 11.23 31.50 28.95
C LEU A 142 11.23 30.40 30.00
N ALA A 143 10.08 30.03 30.58
CA ALA A 143 10.00 28.95 31.55
C ALA A 143 10.47 27.60 30.96
N ARG A 144 10.22 27.34 29.68
CA ARG A 144 10.70 26.14 28.99
C ARG A 144 12.21 26.18 28.74
N LEU A 145 12.74 27.33 28.35
CA LEU A 145 14.18 27.56 28.20
C LEU A 145 14.90 27.37 29.55
N ASP A 146 14.39 27.96 30.63
CA ASP A 146 14.93 27.80 31.97
C ASP A 146 14.88 26.33 32.41
N GLN A 147 13.77 25.61 32.15
CA GLN A 147 13.63 24.20 32.52
C GLN A 147 14.62 23.26 31.79
N THR A 148 14.93 23.52 30.51
CA THR A 148 15.59 22.51 29.65
C THR A 148 16.86 22.97 28.92
N GLY A 149 17.15 24.27 28.93
CA GLY A 149 18.25 24.85 28.16
C GLY A 149 17.98 25.00 26.66
N VAL A 150 16.77 24.70 26.19
CA VAL A 150 16.37 24.85 24.78
C VAL A 150 14.87 25.14 24.65
N VAL A 151 14.50 25.99 23.69
CA VAL A 151 13.10 26.24 23.29
C VAL A 151 13.05 26.54 21.80
N VAL A 152 12.01 26.07 21.11
CA VAL A 152 11.75 26.35 19.69
C VAL A 152 10.34 26.91 19.58
N PRO A 153 10.16 28.25 19.64
CA PRO A 153 8.84 28.87 19.58
C PRO A 153 8.21 28.75 18.18
N ALA A 154 7.01 28.16 18.09
CA ALA A 154 6.30 28.02 16.83
C ALA A 154 6.03 29.37 16.13
N ARG A 155 5.77 30.44 16.89
CA ARG A 155 5.56 31.80 16.36
C ARG A 155 6.79 32.44 15.70
N LEU A 156 7.98 31.85 15.86
CA LEU A 156 9.23 32.32 15.27
C LEU A 156 9.63 31.50 14.03
N GLU A 157 8.67 30.79 13.42
CA GLU A 157 8.81 30.16 12.11
C GLU A 157 9.42 31.12 11.07
N GLN A 158 10.34 30.60 10.25
CA GLN A 158 11.04 31.35 9.22
C GLN A 158 10.83 30.65 7.86
N PRO A 159 10.69 31.39 6.75
CA PRO A 159 10.41 30.81 5.44
C PRO A 159 11.55 29.95 4.88
N SER A 160 12.79 30.13 5.38
CA SER A 160 13.93 29.27 5.07
C SER A 160 15.05 29.43 6.09
N TYR A 161 15.98 28.46 6.14
CA TYR A 161 17.21 28.58 6.95
C TYR A 161 18.07 29.78 6.54
N ALA A 162 18.11 30.11 5.25
CA ALA A 162 18.84 31.28 4.75
C ALA A 162 18.24 32.58 5.29
N TYR A 163 16.90 32.69 5.31
CA TYR A 163 16.21 33.83 5.91
C TYR A 163 16.42 33.88 7.43
N ALA A 164 16.39 32.74 8.12
CA ALA A 164 16.66 32.65 9.55
C ALA A 164 18.07 33.15 9.91
N TYR A 165 19.10 32.76 9.15
CA TYR A 165 20.46 33.27 9.35
C TYR A 165 20.61 34.74 8.96
N HIS A 166 19.90 35.21 7.92
CA HIS A 166 19.85 36.63 7.58
C HIS A 166 19.20 37.46 8.70
N GLU A 167 18.12 36.98 9.30
CA GLU A 167 17.46 37.60 10.45
C GLU A 167 18.38 37.69 11.67
N ILE A 168 19.11 36.61 12.00
CA ILE A 168 20.15 36.60 13.04
C ILE A 168 21.24 37.64 12.74
N PHE A 169 21.71 37.71 11.48
CA PHE A 169 22.76 38.63 11.05
C PHE A 169 22.32 40.10 11.12
N GLN A 170 21.18 40.47 10.51
CA GLN A 170 20.70 41.85 10.50
C GLN A 170 20.35 42.35 11.91
N SER A 171 19.89 41.46 12.79
CA SER A 171 19.59 41.76 14.19
C SER A 171 20.79 41.68 15.13
N GLN A 172 22.00 41.41 14.61
CA GLN A 172 23.25 41.31 15.36
C GLN A 172 23.18 40.32 16.55
N LEU A 173 22.44 39.23 16.36
CA LEU A 173 22.24 38.20 17.37
C LEU A 173 23.39 37.17 17.37
N PRO A 174 23.69 36.53 18.51
CA PRO A 174 24.61 35.40 18.54
C PRO A 174 24.06 34.26 17.68
N VAL A 175 24.87 33.75 16.74
CA VAL A 175 24.46 32.68 15.83
C VAL A 175 24.68 31.29 16.44
N TYR A 176 23.72 30.41 16.22
CA TYR A 176 23.83 28.97 16.50
C TYR A 176 23.60 28.21 15.19
N ILE A 177 24.60 27.45 14.74
CA ILE A 177 24.52 26.67 13.50
C ILE A 177 23.93 25.30 13.82
N THR A 178 22.74 24.99 13.27
CA THR A 178 22.10 23.69 13.47
C THR A 178 22.56 22.67 12.44
N ALA A 179 22.64 21.40 12.85
CA ALA A 179 22.84 20.30 11.91
C ALA A 179 21.72 20.25 10.87
N ASP A 180 20.46 20.53 11.26
CA ASP A 180 19.30 20.56 10.36
C ASP A 180 19.51 21.50 9.16
N SER A 181 20.13 22.66 9.40
CA SER A 181 20.40 23.64 8.35
C SER A 181 21.47 23.19 7.37
N LEU A 182 22.46 22.42 7.84
CA LEU A 182 23.53 21.85 7.00
C LEU A 182 23.00 20.67 6.18
N PHE A 183 22.25 19.76 6.81
CA PHE A 183 21.54 18.70 6.10
C PHE A 183 20.59 19.32 5.06
N HIS A 184 19.76 20.30 5.40
CA HIS A 184 18.88 20.95 4.43
C HIS A 184 19.63 21.61 3.25
N ALA A 185 20.73 22.32 3.51
CA ALA A 185 21.49 22.98 2.45
C ALA A 185 22.12 21.99 1.46
N ILE A 186 22.67 20.86 1.96
CA ILE A 186 23.25 19.83 1.10
C ILE A 186 22.13 19.03 0.41
N PHE A 187 21.02 18.75 1.10
CA PHE A 187 19.81 18.12 0.53
C PHE A 187 19.29 18.89 -0.67
N ALA A 188 19.05 20.20 -0.53
CA ALA A 188 18.51 21.04 -1.59
C ALA A 188 19.50 21.19 -2.76
N SER A 189 20.81 21.24 -2.48
CA SER A 189 21.84 21.24 -3.51
C SER A 189 21.88 19.92 -4.27
N HIS A 190 21.73 18.78 -3.58
CA HIS A 190 21.72 17.45 -4.18
C HIS A 190 20.44 17.21 -4.99
N ASP A 191 19.27 17.59 -4.49
CA ASP A 191 17.98 17.50 -5.22
C ASP A 191 18.07 18.23 -6.56
N ALA A 192 18.60 19.45 -6.57
CA ALA A 192 18.83 20.23 -7.79
C ALA A 192 19.94 19.68 -8.72
N ILE A 193 20.87 18.86 -8.20
CA ILE A 193 21.88 18.15 -9.01
C ILE A 193 21.26 16.91 -9.65
N VAL A 194 20.46 16.13 -8.91
CA VAL A 194 19.74 14.97 -9.43
C VAL A 194 18.72 15.40 -10.48
N GLU A 195 17.89 16.42 -10.20
CA GLU A 195 16.94 16.99 -11.17
C GLU A 195 17.63 17.36 -12.50
N LYS A 196 18.79 18.02 -12.43
CA LYS A 196 19.56 18.39 -13.63
C LYS A 196 20.15 17.18 -14.33
N LEU A 197 20.75 16.24 -13.61
CA LEU A 197 21.33 15.02 -14.20
C LEU A 197 20.25 14.19 -14.90
N GLU A 198 19.08 14.07 -14.29
CA GLU A 198 17.95 13.33 -14.84
C GLU A 198 17.38 14.04 -16.06
N ARG A 199 17.03 15.32 -15.97
CA ARG A 199 16.54 16.10 -17.12
C ARG A 199 17.53 16.15 -18.29
N GLN A 200 18.81 16.40 -18.01
CA GLN A 200 19.80 16.69 -19.06
C GLN A 200 20.52 15.44 -19.60
N SER A 201 20.41 14.28 -18.94
CA SER A 201 21.17 13.08 -19.33
C SER A 201 20.39 11.78 -19.19
N LEU A 202 19.75 11.50 -18.05
CA LEU A 202 19.14 10.18 -17.83
C LEU A 202 17.79 10.02 -18.54
N ALA A 203 16.96 11.07 -18.58
CA ALA A 203 15.68 11.05 -19.28
C ALA A 203 15.84 10.93 -20.80
N PRO A 204 16.71 11.71 -21.49
CA PRO A 204 17.00 11.50 -22.90
C PRO A 204 17.57 10.10 -23.19
N ALA A 205 18.53 9.62 -22.39
CA ALA A 205 19.15 8.31 -22.60
C ALA A 205 18.17 7.13 -22.41
N LEU A 206 17.18 7.28 -21.52
CA LEU A 206 16.13 6.27 -21.31
C LEU A 206 15.07 6.31 -22.42
N ALA A 207 14.63 7.50 -22.84
CA ALA A 207 13.70 7.66 -23.95
C ALA A 207 14.29 7.11 -25.26
N GLU A 208 15.52 7.49 -25.59
CA GLU A 208 16.24 6.99 -26.77
C GLU A 208 16.43 5.46 -26.71
N ALA A 209 16.64 4.89 -25.52
CA ALA A 209 16.71 3.44 -25.36
C ALA A 209 15.36 2.76 -25.66
N PHE A 210 14.23 3.32 -25.22
CA PHE A 210 12.91 2.80 -25.56
C PHE A 210 12.64 2.89 -27.07
N ASP A 211 12.89 4.04 -27.70
CA ASP A 211 12.71 4.23 -29.14
C ASP A 211 13.56 3.22 -29.93
N ARG A 212 14.87 3.15 -29.65
CA ARG A 212 15.79 2.21 -30.30
C ARG A 212 15.35 0.76 -30.18
N MET A 213 14.90 0.33 -29.00
CA MET A 213 14.43 -1.04 -28.78
C MET A 213 13.12 -1.32 -29.52
N HIS A 214 12.14 -0.42 -29.44
CA HIS A 214 10.84 -0.60 -30.09
C HIS A 214 10.98 -0.62 -31.62
N CYS A 215 11.73 0.33 -32.19
CA CYS A 215 12.02 0.38 -33.63
C CYS A 215 12.82 -0.83 -34.14
N ALA A 216 13.61 -1.49 -33.28
CA ALA A 216 14.35 -2.70 -33.65
C ALA A 216 13.52 -3.99 -33.53
N LEU A 217 12.38 -3.96 -32.84
CA LEU A 217 11.54 -5.14 -32.57
C LEU A 217 11.03 -5.82 -33.86
N PRO A 218 10.57 -5.13 -34.93
CA PRO A 218 10.15 -5.77 -36.17
C PRO A 218 11.25 -6.60 -36.84
N ALA A 219 12.52 -6.16 -36.75
CA ALA A 219 13.66 -6.88 -37.30
C ALA A 219 14.07 -8.10 -36.45
N ALA A 220 13.82 -8.06 -35.14
CA ALA A 220 14.09 -9.16 -34.22
C ALA A 220 12.94 -10.18 -34.10
N ALA A 221 11.71 -9.81 -34.49
CA ALA A 221 10.50 -10.58 -34.27
C ALA A 221 10.54 -12.04 -34.76
N ALA A 222 11.28 -12.34 -35.83
CA ALA A 222 11.41 -13.70 -36.35
C ALA A 222 12.19 -14.65 -35.39
N ASP A 223 13.05 -14.10 -34.53
CA ASP A 223 13.89 -14.86 -33.60
C ASP A 223 13.21 -15.11 -32.24
N TYR A 224 12.06 -14.48 -31.98
CA TYR A 224 11.31 -14.53 -30.72
C TYR A 224 10.01 -15.35 -30.86
N PRO A 225 9.44 -15.88 -29.76
CA PRO A 225 8.07 -16.38 -29.77
C PRO A 225 7.06 -15.27 -30.09
N PRO A 226 5.97 -15.54 -30.83
CA PRO A 226 4.97 -14.52 -31.18
C PRO A 226 4.38 -13.79 -29.96
N GLU A 227 4.17 -14.51 -28.86
CA GLU A 227 3.70 -13.95 -27.60
C GLU A 227 4.69 -12.94 -27.00
N THR A 228 5.99 -13.24 -27.03
CA THR A 228 7.07 -12.34 -26.60
C THR A 228 7.19 -11.11 -27.49
N VAL A 229 6.96 -11.24 -28.80
CA VAL A 229 6.93 -10.08 -29.71
C VAL A 229 5.80 -9.13 -29.31
N ARG A 230 4.59 -9.65 -29.06
CA ARG A 230 3.46 -8.84 -28.60
C ARG A 230 3.71 -8.21 -27.23
N ASP A 231 4.30 -8.97 -26.30
CA ASP A 231 4.56 -8.50 -24.94
C ASP A 231 5.60 -7.39 -24.88
N LEU A 232 6.66 -7.49 -25.69
CA LEU A 232 7.62 -6.40 -25.85
C LEU A 232 7.02 -5.18 -26.56
N ASP A 233 6.19 -5.39 -27.60
CA ASP A 233 5.48 -4.30 -28.26
C ASP A 233 4.60 -3.51 -27.26
N LEU A 234 3.77 -4.21 -26.49
CA LEU A 234 2.97 -3.62 -25.40
C LEU A 234 3.84 -2.89 -24.36
N TYR A 235 4.93 -3.53 -23.91
CA TYR A 235 5.83 -2.94 -22.91
C TYR A 235 6.43 -1.61 -23.40
N PHE A 236 6.84 -1.54 -24.67
CA PHE A 236 7.43 -0.33 -25.25
C PHE A 236 6.39 0.72 -25.65
N THR A 237 5.23 0.35 -26.15
CA THR A 237 4.11 1.27 -26.36
C THR A 237 3.75 2.00 -25.06
N ILE A 238 3.66 1.27 -23.94
CA ILE A 238 3.44 1.88 -22.62
C ILE A 238 4.65 2.75 -22.21
N ALA A 239 5.88 2.23 -22.30
CA ALA A 239 7.07 2.97 -21.87
C ALA A 239 7.27 4.30 -22.63
N ARG A 240 7.05 4.30 -23.95
CA ARG A 240 7.17 5.47 -24.82
C ARG A 240 6.02 6.46 -24.58
N SER A 241 4.77 6.01 -24.42
CA SER A 241 3.61 6.87 -24.08
C SER A 241 3.57 7.36 -22.63
N LEU A 242 4.51 6.93 -21.79
CA LEU A 242 4.80 7.54 -20.49
C LEU A 242 5.97 8.55 -20.59
N ALA A 243 6.96 8.31 -21.46
CA ALA A 243 8.12 9.20 -21.67
C ALA A 243 7.81 10.41 -22.57
N ASP A 244 6.97 10.21 -23.57
CA ASP A 244 6.46 11.21 -24.51
C ASP A 244 4.91 11.13 -24.59
N THR A 245 4.27 11.95 -25.43
CA THR A 245 2.82 12.15 -25.38
C THR A 245 1.94 11.15 -26.12
N ASP A 246 2.42 10.49 -27.18
CA ASP A 246 1.61 9.56 -27.97
C ASP A 246 2.50 8.57 -28.76
N ALA A 247 2.51 7.30 -28.36
CA ALA A 247 3.19 6.20 -29.05
C ALA A 247 2.25 5.01 -29.22
N HIS A 248 2.39 4.30 -30.33
CA HIS A 248 1.54 3.17 -30.72
C HIS A 248 2.37 1.90 -30.94
N SER A 249 1.68 0.76 -31.07
CA SER A 249 2.23 -0.52 -31.50
C SER A 249 3.09 -0.35 -32.76
N ILE A 250 4.33 -0.88 -32.73
CA ILE A 250 5.23 -0.83 -33.89
C ILE A 250 4.75 -1.70 -35.06
N PHE A 251 3.78 -2.58 -34.79
CA PHE A 251 3.08 -3.42 -35.78
C PHE A 251 1.70 -2.87 -36.17
N GLY A 252 1.23 -1.79 -35.55
CA GLY A 252 -0.12 -1.24 -35.74
C GLY A 252 -1.23 -2.14 -35.17
N ASP A 253 -0.94 -2.91 -34.12
CA ASP A 253 -1.94 -3.75 -33.43
C ASP A 253 -2.80 -2.88 -32.49
N ALA A 254 -4.00 -2.53 -32.96
CA ALA A 254 -4.98 -1.77 -32.19
C ALA A 254 -5.40 -2.43 -30.87
N ALA A 255 -5.22 -3.75 -30.70
CA ALA A 255 -5.46 -4.42 -29.41
C ALA A 255 -4.31 -4.17 -28.41
N VAL A 256 -3.07 -4.04 -28.90
CA VAL A 256 -1.93 -3.58 -28.08
C VAL A 256 -2.12 -2.11 -27.69
N ASP A 257 -2.57 -1.24 -28.61
CA ASP A 257 -2.83 0.18 -28.31
C ASP A 257 -3.94 0.38 -27.28
N ALA A 258 -5.03 -0.39 -27.38
CA ALA A 258 -6.13 -0.35 -26.42
C ALA A 258 -5.69 -0.86 -25.02
N GLU A 259 -4.91 -1.94 -24.97
CA GLU A 259 -4.35 -2.46 -23.72
C GLU A 259 -3.36 -1.47 -23.09
N ALA A 260 -2.46 -0.89 -23.89
CA ALA A 260 -1.52 0.13 -23.46
C ALA A 260 -2.25 1.36 -22.87
N THR A 261 -3.29 1.85 -23.55
CA THR A 261 -4.11 2.97 -23.09
C THR A 261 -4.72 2.70 -21.73
N ALA A 262 -5.34 1.53 -21.54
CA ALA A 262 -5.95 1.15 -20.26
C ALA A 262 -4.92 1.05 -19.11
N VAL A 263 -3.69 0.58 -19.39
CA VAL A 263 -2.62 0.56 -18.38
C VAL A 263 -2.11 1.97 -18.06
N ILE A 264 -1.95 2.82 -19.08
CA ILE A 264 -1.53 4.22 -18.92
C ILE A 264 -2.57 5.00 -18.10
N GLU A 265 -3.87 4.76 -18.29
CA GLU A 265 -4.94 5.35 -17.47
C GLU A 265 -4.79 4.95 -15.99
N LYS A 266 -4.56 3.67 -15.68
CA LYS A 266 -4.31 3.21 -14.29
C LYS A 266 -3.03 3.82 -13.69
N VAL A 267 -1.95 3.91 -14.49
CA VAL A 267 -0.68 4.56 -14.10
C VAL A 267 -0.88 6.05 -13.80
N ARG A 268 -1.62 6.78 -14.65
CA ARG A 268 -1.90 8.23 -14.46
C ARG A 268 -2.90 8.50 -13.33
N ALA A 269 -3.85 7.59 -13.09
CA ALA A 269 -4.77 7.66 -11.95
C ALA A 269 -4.06 7.40 -10.61
N ALA A 270 -2.98 6.59 -10.62
CA ALA A 270 -2.15 6.26 -9.47
C ALA A 270 -2.94 5.78 -8.23
N ALA A 271 -4.04 5.06 -8.47
CA ALA A 271 -5.05 4.75 -7.46
C ALA A 271 -4.93 3.30 -6.94
N GLY A 272 -4.48 3.17 -5.68
CA GLY A 272 -4.46 1.90 -4.96
C GLY A 272 -3.50 0.83 -5.52
N ALA A 273 -3.69 -0.40 -5.04
CA ALA A 273 -3.12 -1.59 -5.64
C ALA A 273 -4.24 -2.35 -6.35
N ASP A 274 -3.98 -2.79 -7.57
CA ASP A 274 -4.99 -3.35 -8.46
C ASP A 274 -4.40 -4.50 -9.28
N ARG A 275 -5.26 -5.37 -9.80
CA ARG A 275 -4.88 -6.53 -10.59
C ARG A 275 -4.84 -6.19 -12.08
N LEU A 276 -3.80 -6.67 -12.74
CA LEU A 276 -3.65 -6.56 -14.18
C LEU A 276 -3.09 -7.88 -14.73
N THR A 277 -3.58 -8.30 -15.89
CA THR A 277 -2.98 -9.44 -16.62
C THR A 277 -1.93 -8.89 -17.57
N LEU A 278 -0.66 -9.24 -17.34
CA LEU A 278 0.46 -8.91 -18.23
C LEU A 278 1.37 -10.13 -18.39
N PHE A 279 1.85 -10.32 -19.61
CA PHE A 279 2.85 -11.34 -19.96
C PHE A 279 2.39 -12.77 -19.60
N GLY A 280 1.10 -13.03 -19.84
CA GLY A 280 0.48 -14.34 -19.66
C GLY A 280 0.00 -14.69 -18.24
N ARG A 281 0.01 -13.75 -17.28
CA ARG A 281 -0.57 -13.99 -15.94
C ARG A 281 -1.17 -12.74 -15.29
N PRO A 282 -2.14 -12.90 -14.36
CA PRO A 282 -2.52 -11.85 -13.42
C PRO A 282 -1.38 -11.55 -12.43
N ARG A 283 -1.25 -10.27 -12.08
CA ARG A 283 -0.32 -9.73 -11.06
C ARG A 283 -0.97 -8.56 -10.32
N ILE A 284 -0.60 -8.32 -9.06
CA ILE A 284 -0.96 -7.08 -8.34
C ILE A 284 0.09 -6.00 -8.63
N ILE A 285 -0.35 -4.85 -9.10
CA ILE A 285 0.48 -3.66 -9.28
C ILE A 285 0.02 -2.59 -8.30
N ASP A 286 0.95 -2.03 -7.53
CA ASP A 286 0.71 -0.84 -6.72
C ASP A 286 0.83 0.41 -7.61
N PHE A 287 -0.31 0.90 -8.10
CA PHE A 287 -0.37 2.08 -8.95
C PHE A 287 -0.05 3.37 -8.15
N THR A 288 -0.19 3.39 -6.82
CA THR A 288 0.19 4.57 -6.01
C THR A 288 1.67 4.91 -6.10
N ALA A 289 2.52 3.91 -6.41
CA ALA A 289 3.94 4.11 -6.65
C ALA A 289 4.20 5.09 -7.81
N TYR A 290 3.30 5.18 -8.80
CA TYR A 290 3.43 6.04 -9.98
C TYR A 290 3.05 7.51 -9.72
N THR A 291 2.63 7.89 -8.50
CA THR A 291 2.40 9.30 -8.14
C THR A 291 3.72 10.10 -8.20
N PRO A 292 3.87 11.09 -9.12
CA PRO A 292 5.05 11.95 -9.15
C PRO A 292 5.15 12.79 -7.87
N ARG A 293 6.36 12.90 -7.31
CA ARG A 293 6.59 13.49 -5.98
C ARG A 293 8.04 13.94 -5.81
N GLY A 294 8.28 15.00 -5.05
CA GLY A 294 9.58 15.67 -5.02
C GLY A 294 9.81 16.49 -6.29
N HIS A 295 11.05 16.63 -6.76
CA HIS A 295 11.36 17.46 -7.93
C HIS A 295 10.70 16.97 -9.23
N TYR A 296 10.18 15.73 -9.30
CA TYR A 296 9.43 15.22 -10.45
C TYR A 296 8.13 15.99 -10.75
N THR A 297 7.62 16.77 -9.80
CA THR A 297 6.46 17.66 -10.01
C THR A 297 6.85 19.06 -10.49
N SER A 298 8.13 19.35 -10.76
CA SER A 298 8.60 20.69 -11.17
C SER A 298 8.39 20.99 -12.66
N SER A 299 8.32 19.95 -13.50
CA SER A 299 7.99 20.06 -14.92
C SER A 299 7.27 18.80 -15.45
N GLU A 300 6.52 18.96 -16.53
CA GLU A 300 5.87 17.87 -17.24
C GLU A 300 6.88 16.84 -17.78
N GLU A 301 8.05 17.30 -18.21
CA GLU A 301 9.17 16.47 -18.67
C GLU A 301 9.67 15.52 -17.55
N LEU A 302 9.86 16.03 -16.34
CA LEU A 302 10.28 15.22 -15.20
C LEU A 302 9.15 14.33 -14.66
N THR A 303 7.89 14.74 -14.80
CA THR A 303 6.73 13.89 -14.54
C THR A 303 6.67 12.70 -15.50
N ARG A 304 6.85 12.93 -16.81
CA ARG A 304 6.92 11.85 -17.82
C ARG A 304 8.10 10.92 -17.58
N TYR A 305 9.29 11.48 -17.34
CA TYR A 305 10.47 10.68 -16.97
C TYR A 305 10.22 9.82 -15.73
N PHE A 306 9.62 10.38 -14.67
CA PHE A 306 9.28 9.61 -13.47
C PHE A 306 8.35 8.44 -13.79
N LEU A 307 7.26 8.66 -14.55
CA LEU A 307 6.32 7.60 -14.90
C LEU A 307 6.99 6.48 -15.72
N ALA A 308 7.77 6.85 -16.75
CA ALA A 308 8.43 5.90 -17.62
C ALA A 308 9.57 5.13 -16.92
N ALA A 309 10.33 5.81 -16.06
CA ALA A 309 11.37 5.19 -15.25
C ALA A 309 10.79 4.33 -14.10
N MET A 310 9.64 4.71 -13.52
CA MET A 310 8.90 3.86 -12.58
C MET A 310 8.36 2.60 -13.27
N TRP A 311 7.85 2.70 -14.50
CA TRP A 311 7.45 1.54 -15.30
C TRP A 311 8.63 0.59 -15.55
N ALA A 312 9.73 1.13 -16.09
CA ALA A 312 10.90 0.35 -16.47
C ALA A 312 11.76 -0.17 -15.30
N SER A 313 11.59 0.40 -14.10
CA SER A 313 12.22 -0.10 -12.88
C SER A 313 11.32 -1.06 -12.11
N ARG A 314 10.01 -0.77 -11.95
CA ARG A 314 9.13 -1.58 -11.10
C ARG A 314 8.53 -2.79 -11.79
N LEU A 315 8.20 -2.72 -13.08
CA LEU A 315 7.52 -3.82 -13.75
C LEU A 315 8.48 -4.98 -13.96
N GLU A 316 8.33 -6.02 -13.14
CA GLU A 316 9.26 -7.14 -13.13
C GLU A 316 8.78 -8.35 -13.93
N LEU A 317 9.75 -8.99 -14.58
CA LEU A 317 9.62 -10.26 -15.28
C LEU A 317 10.13 -11.36 -14.35
N ASN A 318 9.26 -12.29 -13.96
CA ASN A 318 9.61 -13.38 -13.05
C ASN A 318 10.42 -14.46 -13.78
N LEU A 319 11.65 -14.73 -13.30
CA LEU A 319 12.59 -15.67 -13.92
C LEU A 319 12.58 -17.05 -13.24
N VAL A 320 12.48 -17.09 -11.90
CA VAL A 320 12.40 -18.31 -11.09
C VAL A 320 11.58 -18.03 -9.84
N SER A 321 10.41 -18.66 -9.70
CA SER A 321 9.41 -18.33 -8.66
C SER A 321 9.82 -18.70 -7.23
N ARG A 322 10.67 -19.71 -7.02
CA ARG A 322 11.14 -20.14 -5.68
C ARG A 322 9.98 -20.40 -4.70
N SER A 323 9.75 -19.56 -3.68
CA SER A 323 8.60 -19.70 -2.77
C SER A 323 7.31 -19.09 -3.32
N SER A 324 7.40 -18.02 -4.11
CA SER A 324 6.27 -17.38 -4.78
C SER A 324 6.76 -16.57 -5.97
N ARG A 325 6.06 -16.67 -7.11
CA ARG A 325 6.19 -15.71 -8.20
C ARG A 325 6.01 -14.28 -7.71
N SER A 326 6.68 -13.34 -8.35
CA SER A 326 6.63 -11.91 -8.00
C SER A 326 5.25 -11.33 -8.23
N SER A 327 4.84 -10.36 -7.40
CA SER A 327 3.54 -9.68 -7.54
C SER A 327 2.36 -10.65 -7.62
N ALA A 328 2.45 -11.79 -6.92
CA ALA A 328 1.44 -12.85 -6.96
C ALA A 328 0.07 -12.29 -6.50
N PRO A 329 -1.02 -12.55 -7.24
CA PRO A 329 -2.30 -11.92 -6.96
C PRO A 329 -3.11 -12.60 -5.85
N GLY A 330 -2.81 -13.85 -5.52
CA GLY A 330 -3.47 -14.60 -4.44
C GLY A 330 -2.91 -14.27 -3.05
N PRO A 331 -3.63 -14.60 -1.97
CA PRO A 331 -3.13 -14.49 -0.60
C PRO A 331 -2.14 -15.61 -0.23
N GLU A 332 -2.02 -16.67 -1.04
CA GLU A 332 -1.07 -17.77 -0.85
C GLU A 332 0.17 -17.62 -1.75
N PRO A 333 1.38 -17.99 -1.26
CA PRO A 333 2.60 -18.11 -2.06
C PRO A 333 2.44 -19.11 -3.20
N ASP A 334 2.69 -18.67 -4.43
CA ASP A 334 2.52 -19.49 -5.63
C ASP A 334 3.87 -19.81 -6.30
N PRO A 335 4.45 -21.00 -6.07
CA PRO A 335 5.76 -21.38 -6.61
C PRO A 335 5.71 -21.83 -8.09
N SER A 336 4.56 -21.71 -8.77
CA SER A 336 4.46 -22.05 -10.20
C SER A 336 5.38 -21.15 -11.03
N GLU A 337 6.07 -21.77 -11.98
CA GLU A 337 7.03 -21.07 -12.84
C GLU A 337 6.33 -20.28 -13.96
N THR A 338 7.01 -19.26 -14.45
CA THR A 338 6.50 -18.33 -15.46
C THR A 338 7.40 -18.29 -16.71
N PRO A 339 7.44 -19.35 -17.54
CA PRO A 339 8.39 -19.44 -18.65
C PRO A 339 8.32 -18.28 -19.63
N ARG A 340 7.12 -17.74 -19.89
CA ARG A 340 6.88 -16.61 -20.82
C ARG A 340 7.68 -15.37 -20.40
N GLU A 341 7.46 -14.85 -19.20
CA GLU A 341 8.22 -13.71 -18.64
C GLU A 341 9.74 -13.93 -18.66
N ALA A 342 10.19 -15.15 -18.42
CA ALA A 342 11.61 -15.50 -18.45
C ALA A 342 12.20 -15.46 -19.89
N ILE A 343 11.40 -15.77 -20.92
CA ILE A 343 11.78 -15.57 -22.32
C ILE A 343 11.66 -14.09 -22.72
N ASP A 344 10.64 -13.38 -22.25
CA ASP A 344 10.47 -11.94 -22.49
C ASP A 344 11.67 -11.15 -21.95
N ALA A 345 12.19 -11.54 -20.78
CA ALA A 345 13.39 -10.96 -20.18
C ALA A 345 14.65 -11.22 -21.04
N LEU A 346 14.80 -12.43 -21.59
CA LEU A 346 15.89 -12.76 -22.50
C LEU A 346 15.78 -12.00 -23.83
N ALA A 347 14.57 -11.80 -24.34
CA ALA A 347 14.31 -11.04 -25.56
C ALA A 347 14.55 -9.54 -25.34
N LEU A 348 14.17 -8.99 -24.18
CA LEU A 348 14.47 -7.62 -23.76
C LEU A 348 15.99 -7.38 -23.72
N ALA A 349 16.76 -8.31 -23.14
CA ALA A 349 18.22 -8.23 -23.09
C ALA A 349 18.88 -8.36 -24.48
N ASP A 350 18.36 -9.24 -25.34
CA ASP A 350 18.82 -9.41 -26.74
C ASP A 350 18.56 -8.14 -27.57
N LEU A 351 17.35 -7.59 -27.47
CA LEU A 351 16.91 -6.39 -28.18
C LEU A 351 17.70 -5.14 -27.76
N ALA A 352 18.08 -5.02 -26.49
CA ALA A 352 18.94 -3.94 -26.00
C ALA A 352 20.34 -3.99 -26.63
N GLY A 353 20.86 -5.19 -26.90
CA GLY A 353 22.10 -5.41 -27.63
C GLY A 353 21.96 -5.09 -29.13
N ARG A 354 20.92 -5.60 -29.79
CA ARG A 354 20.69 -5.41 -31.23
C ARG A 354 20.45 -3.94 -31.64
N SER A 355 19.74 -3.19 -30.80
CA SER A 355 19.36 -1.80 -31.06
C SER A 355 20.45 -0.77 -30.71
N GLY A 356 21.50 -1.19 -30.02
CA GLY A 356 22.51 -0.31 -29.43
C GLY A 356 22.05 0.42 -28.15
N ALA A 357 20.81 0.23 -27.70
CA ALA A 357 20.26 0.87 -26.50
C ALA A 357 21.00 0.52 -25.19
N ALA A 358 21.72 -0.61 -25.17
CA ALA A 358 22.50 -1.06 -24.01
C ALA A 358 23.44 0.01 -23.41
N ALA A 359 24.01 0.90 -24.24
CA ALA A 359 24.89 1.96 -23.74
C ALA A 359 24.15 3.03 -22.91
N GLY A 360 22.95 3.43 -23.37
CA GLY A 360 22.07 4.38 -22.66
C GLY A 360 21.49 3.78 -21.38
N ILE A 361 21.03 2.53 -21.44
CA ILE A 361 20.54 1.80 -20.25
C ILE A 361 21.67 1.66 -19.22
N ALA A 362 22.89 1.30 -19.67
CA ALA A 362 24.05 1.22 -18.78
C ALA A 362 24.48 2.58 -18.18
N LEU A 363 24.17 3.71 -18.84
CA LEU A 363 24.37 5.05 -18.26
C LEU A 363 23.41 5.30 -17.08
N VAL A 364 22.12 5.05 -17.28
CA VAL A 364 21.09 5.16 -16.22
C VAL A 364 21.42 4.23 -15.05
N GLU A 365 21.76 2.97 -15.34
CA GLU A 365 22.20 1.98 -14.35
C GLU A 365 23.43 2.43 -13.56
N ARG A 366 24.48 2.95 -14.21
CA ARG A 366 25.65 3.46 -13.47
C ARG A 366 25.29 4.67 -12.60
N ALA A 367 24.48 5.60 -13.11
CA ALA A 367 24.06 6.77 -12.35
C ALA A 367 23.25 6.36 -11.11
N TRP A 368 22.20 5.56 -11.27
CA TRP A 368 21.39 5.05 -10.17
C TRP A 368 22.21 4.20 -9.17
N THR A 369 23.26 3.51 -9.63
CA THR A 369 24.18 2.76 -8.74
C THR A 369 25.01 3.70 -7.85
N LEU A 370 25.60 4.75 -8.43
CA LEU A 370 26.42 5.72 -7.70
C LEU A 370 25.56 6.65 -6.80
N LEU A 371 24.29 6.82 -7.15
CA LEU A 371 23.32 7.59 -6.39
C LEU A 371 22.73 6.79 -5.22
N ALA A 372 22.11 5.65 -5.48
CA ALA A 372 21.26 4.92 -4.52
C ALA A 372 21.70 3.47 -4.22
N GLY A 373 22.89 3.05 -4.67
CA GLY A 373 23.41 1.71 -4.44
C GLY A 373 22.89 0.67 -5.45
N VAL A 374 23.10 -0.61 -5.15
CA VAL A 374 22.90 -1.71 -6.12
C VAL A 374 21.46 -2.21 -6.20
N ARG A 375 21.13 -2.84 -7.34
CA ARG A 375 19.92 -3.66 -7.54
C ARG A 375 20.20 -5.12 -7.18
N GLU A 376 19.20 -5.85 -6.70
CA GLU A 376 19.30 -7.30 -6.37
C GLU A 376 18.75 -8.22 -7.47
N ASP A 377 17.91 -7.67 -8.35
CA ASP A 377 17.33 -8.40 -9.48
C ASP A 377 18.28 -8.43 -10.68
N VAL A 378 18.03 -9.36 -11.60
CA VAL A 378 18.95 -9.64 -12.70
C VAL A 378 18.90 -8.51 -13.73
N SER A 379 20.03 -7.83 -13.96
CA SER A 379 20.12 -6.78 -14.97
C SER A 379 20.11 -7.35 -16.39
N ILE A 380 19.81 -6.52 -17.39
CA ILE A 380 19.86 -6.93 -18.80
C ILE A 380 21.25 -7.42 -19.25
N GLU A 381 22.33 -6.85 -18.68
CA GLU A 381 23.70 -7.29 -18.93
C GLU A 381 23.94 -8.69 -18.34
N GLN A 382 23.48 -8.92 -17.11
CA GLN A 382 23.54 -10.22 -16.46
C GLN A 382 22.66 -11.26 -17.17
N LEU A 383 21.50 -10.88 -17.70
CA LEU A 383 20.66 -11.75 -18.54
C LEU A 383 21.35 -12.12 -19.86
N ALA A 384 21.99 -11.16 -20.53
CA ALA A 384 22.76 -11.43 -21.74
C ALA A 384 23.92 -12.40 -21.47
N GLU A 385 24.59 -12.30 -20.32
CA GLU A 385 25.66 -13.23 -19.94
C GLU A 385 25.14 -14.59 -19.46
N LEU A 386 24.01 -14.61 -18.73
CA LEU A 386 23.28 -15.84 -18.39
C LEU A 386 22.85 -16.60 -19.64
N ARG A 387 22.36 -15.91 -20.67
CA ARG A 387 21.98 -16.52 -21.95
C ARG A 387 23.15 -17.25 -22.61
N LYS A 388 24.31 -16.61 -22.68
CA LYS A 388 25.56 -17.21 -23.20
C LYS A 388 25.99 -18.40 -22.36
N THR A 389 26.07 -18.23 -21.04
CA THR A 389 26.49 -19.28 -20.08
C THR A 389 25.56 -20.49 -20.09
N ALA A 390 24.24 -20.26 -20.28
CA ALA A 390 23.23 -21.30 -20.38
C ALA A 390 23.22 -22.04 -21.74
N GLY A 391 23.92 -21.52 -22.74
CA GLY A 391 23.93 -22.06 -24.11
C GLY A 391 22.64 -21.79 -24.91
N ILE A 392 21.85 -20.80 -24.53
CA ILE A 392 20.55 -20.50 -25.17
C ILE A 392 20.77 -19.78 -26.50
N THR A 393 20.83 -20.56 -27.59
CA THR A 393 21.01 -20.04 -28.95
C THR A 393 19.74 -19.41 -29.51
N SER A 394 18.59 -20.07 -29.36
CA SER A 394 17.27 -19.57 -29.79
C SER A 394 16.34 -19.36 -28.61
N LEU A 395 15.58 -18.26 -28.62
CA LEU A 395 14.52 -17.99 -27.64
C LEU A 395 13.21 -18.72 -27.96
N ARG A 396 13.14 -19.37 -29.13
CA ARG A 396 12.01 -20.21 -29.57
C ARG A 396 12.18 -21.68 -29.21
N ASP A 397 13.32 -22.06 -28.61
CA ASP A 397 13.56 -23.41 -28.09
C ASP A 397 12.76 -23.61 -26.78
N PRO A 398 11.84 -24.58 -26.68
CA PRO A 398 11.13 -24.89 -25.44
C PRO A 398 12.05 -25.21 -24.25
N ALA A 399 13.30 -25.60 -24.50
CA ALA A 399 14.30 -25.84 -23.45
C ALA A 399 14.94 -24.55 -22.88
N ALA A 400 14.77 -23.38 -23.53
CA ALA A 400 15.45 -22.13 -23.15
C ALA A 400 15.14 -21.71 -21.70
N PHE A 401 13.89 -21.81 -21.25
CA PHE A 401 13.53 -21.55 -19.86
C PHE A 401 14.25 -22.50 -18.88
N ALA A 402 14.25 -23.81 -19.18
CA ALA A 402 14.92 -24.81 -18.34
C ALA A 402 16.45 -24.69 -18.36
N GLN A 403 17.04 -24.12 -19.42
CA GLN A 403 18.44 -23.74 -19.48
C GLN A 403 18.71 -22.50 -18.59
N LEU A 404 17.89 -21.45 -18.70
CA LEU A 404 18.02 -20.23 -17.87
C LEU A 404 17.87 -20.53 -16.38
N ARG A 405 16.81 -21.26 -15.97
CA ARG A 405 16.58 -21.64 -14.57
C ARG A 405 17.76 -22.42 -13.98
N ARG A 406 18.36 -23.34 -14.75
CA ARG A 406 19.58 -24.07 -14.33
C ARG A 406 20.80 -23.17 -14.21
N ALA A 407 20.96 -22.19 -15.11
CA ALA A 407 22.05 -21.23 -15.04
C ALA A 407 21.91 -20.27 -13.84
N ILE A 408 20.68 -19.84 -13.51
CA ILE A 408 20.39 -19.03 -12.32
C ILE A 408 20.71 -19.84 -11.05
N GLY A 409 20.12 -21.03 -10.90
CA GLY A 409 20.28 -21.86 -9.71
C GLY A 409 19.85 -21.11 -8.45
N ASP A 410 20.66 -21.16 -7.39
CA ASP A 410 20.41 -20.43 -6.14
C ASP A 410 20.87 -18.96 -6.17
N ARG A 411 21.50 -18.48 -7.26
CA ARG A 411 21.94 -17.08 -7.41
C ARG A 411 20.76 -16.12 -7.59
N PHE A 412 21.02 -14.83 -7.39
CA PHE A 412 20.01 -13.76 -7.49
C PHE A 412 18.80 -13.97 -6.55
N GLN A 413 19.04 -14.56 -5.37
CA GLN A 413 18.07 -14.54 -4.30
C GLN A 413 18.00 -13.12 -3.73
N ARG A 414 16.82 -12.52 -3.82
CA ARG A 414 16.56 -11.20 -3.23
C ARG A 414 16.38 -11.29 -1.72
N THR A 415 16.73 -10.20 -1.05
CA THR A 415 16.61 -10.03 0.41
C THR A 415 15.61 -8.94 0.82
N THR A 416 15.18 -8.06 -0.10
CA THR A 416 14.05 -7.13 0.13
C THR A 416 12.85 -7.38 -0.79
N ARG A 417 11.63 -7.35 -0.22
CA ARG A 417 10.35 -7.34 -0.95
C ARG A 417 10.07 -5.93 -1.47
N LEU A 418 10.20 -5.71 -2.78
CA LEU A 418 9.96 -4.41 -3.45
C LEU A 418 8.68 -4.39 -4.31
N HIS A 419 7.85 -5.41 -4.15
CA HIS A 419 6.53 -5.55 -4.76
C HIS A 419 5.61 -6.21 -3.73
N PRO A 420 4.27 -6.10 -3.88
CA PRO A 420 3.32 -6.84 -3.05
C PRO A 420 3.60 -8.35 -3.10
N MET A 421 3.64 -9.00 -1.93
CA MET A 421 3.77 -10.46 -1.83
C MET A 421 2.84 -11.05 -0.78
N PRO A 422 2.29 -12.26 -1.03
CA PRO A 422 1.49 -12.98 -0.05
C PRO A 422 2.30 -13.40 1.18
N GLU A 423 1.60 -13.58 2.29
CA GLU A 423 2.15 -14.09 3.54
C GLU A 423 2.83 -15.46 3.37
N GLY A 424 4.01 -15.63 3.97
CA GLY A 424 4.81 -16.85 3.82
C GLY A 424 5.73 -16.88 2.60
N SER A 425 5.92 -15.75 1.90
CA SER A 425 6.88 -15.58 0.81
C SER A 425 8.32 -15.55 1.35
N ARG A 426 8.84 -16.71 1.75
CA ARG A 426 10.10 -16.90 2.48
C ARG A 426 11.36 -16.77 1.61
N VAL A 427 11.39 -17.40 0.43
CA VAL A 427 12.50 -17.32 -0.52
C VAL A 427 12.03 -16.53 -1.74
N LEU A 428 12.45 -15.26 -1.81
CA LEU A 428 12.01 -14.31 -2.83
C LEU A 428 12.46 -14.75 -4.23
N PRO A 429 11.62 -14.55 -5.27
CA PRO A 429 11.89 -15.01 -6.63
C PRO A 429 13.10 -14.31 -7.25
N ALA A 430 13.76 -14.99 -8.19
CA ALA A 430 14.66 -14.34 -9.12
C ALA A 430 13.80 -13.64 -10.19
N ILE A 431 14.02 -12.34 -10.38
CA ILE A 431 13.27 -11.49 -11.31
C ILE A 431 14.24 -10.65 -12.15
N ALA A 432 13.74 -10.02 -13.20
CA ALA A 432 14.44 -8.98 -13.96
C ALA A 432 13.53 -7.78 -14.23
N THR A 433 14.15 -6.62 -14.42
CA THR A 433 13.53 -5.34 -14.81
C THR A 433 14.53 -4.60 -15.71
N LEU A 434 14.10 -3.59 -16.48
CA LEU A 434 15.03 -2.88 -17.37
C LEU A 434 16.06 -2.07 -16.57
N ILE A 435 15.59 -1.23 -15.62
CA ILE A 435 16.41 -0.34 -14.78
C ILE A 435 16.07 -0.46 -13.29
N GLY A 436 16.28 -1.65 -12.72
CA GLY A 436 15.66 -2.06 -11.44
C GLY A 436 15.90 -1.18 -10.21
N PRO A 437 14.95 -1.15 -9.27
CA PRO A 437 15.01 -0.33 -8.06
C PRO A 437 16.19 -0.74 -7.18
N ARG A 438 16.78 0.24 -6.49
CA ARG A 438 17.95 0.04 -5.65
C ARG A 438 17.55 -0.43 -4.26
N VAL A 439 18.26 -1.43 -3.76
CA VAL A 439 18.07 -1.95 -2.41
C VAL A 439 18.92 -1.13 -1.45
N VAL A 440 18.40 0.05 -1.15
CA VAL A 440 19.05 1.08 -0.32
C VAL A 440 19.35 0.61 1.10
N ALA A 441 20.35 1.25 1.72
CA ALA A 441 20.92 0.94 3.03
C ALA A 441 19.91 0.68 4.18
N ASP A 442 18.75 1.34 4.17
CA ASP A 442 17.67 1.16 5.15
C ASP A 442 16.70 0.02 4.83
N ALA A 443 16.53 -0.36 3.57
CA ALA A 443 15.40 -1.20 3.13
C ALA A 443 15.36 -2.55 3.87
N HIS A 444 16.51 -3.21 4.02
CA HIS A 444 16.66 -4.42 4.81
C HIS A 444 16.42 -4.22 6.31
N ALA A 445 16.80 -3.05 6.87
CA ALA A 445 16.62 -2.76 8.28
C ALA A 445 15.15 -2.57 8.67
N LEU A 446 14.26 -2.28 7.71
CA LEU A 446 12.81 -2.16 7.96
C LEU A 446 12.09 -3.51 8.00
N MET A 447 12.59 -4.54 7.32
CA MET A 447 11.93 -5.85 7.23
C MET A 447 11.70 -6.55 8.60
N PRO A 448 12.62 -6.51 9.59
CA PRO A 448 12.36 -7.03 10.94
C PRO A 448 11.16 -6.38 11.66
N LEU A 449 10.85 -5.13 11.32
CA LEU A 449 9.96 -4.24 12.08
C LEU A 449 8.48 -4.40 11.70
N VAL A 450 8.19 -5.28 10.75
CA VAL A 450 6.85 -5.52 10.21
C VAL A 450 6.46 -7.00 10.26
N HIS A 451 5.19 -7.26 10.00
CA HIS A 451 4.58 -8.57 9.79
C HIS A 451 5.46 -9.49 8.91
N SER A 452 5.44 -10.80 9.20
CA SER A 452 6.49 -11.82 8.96
C SER A 452 7.61 -11.91 10.01
N ALA A 453 8.12 -10.80 10.57
CA ALA A 453 9.18 -10.82 11.59
C ALA A 453 8.74 -10.26 12.95
N THR A 454 7.86 -9.25 12.94
CA THR A 454 7.08 -8.77 14.09
C THR A 454 5.61 -9.07 13.81
N PRO A 455 5.02 -10.16 14.37
CA PRO A 455 3.63 -10.54 14.12
C PRO A 455 2.64 -9.37 14.30
N ASP A 456 1.59 -9.38 13.48
CA ASP A 456 0.52 -8.37 13.37
C ASP A 456 0.91 -6.90 13.13
N ARG A 457 2.19 -6.53 13.16
CA ARG A 457 2.63 -5.14 12.96
C ARG A 457 2.74 -4.77 11.49
N LYS A 458 1.70 -4.13 10.93
CA LYS A 458 1.64 -3.76 9.50
C LYS A 458 2.17 -2.35 9.18
N THR A 459 2.84 -1.66 10.11
CA THR A 459 3.33 -0.27 9.93
C THR A 459 4.69 -0.02 10.56
N VAL A 460 5.48 0.87 9.96
CA VAL A 460 6.73 1.41 10.51
C VAL A 460 6.56 2.89 10.88
N HIS A 461 7.25 3.34 11.93
CA HIS A 461 7.24 4.71 12.43
C HIS A 461 8.64 5.34 12.33
N ALA A 462 8.72 6.67 12.28
CA ALA A 462 10.00 7.39 12.33
C ALA A 462 10.83 7.00 13.58
N ALA A 463 10.18 6.65 14.68
CA ALA A 463 10.84 6.19 15.90
C ALA A 463 11.56 4.83 15.74
N ASP A 464 11.05 3.92 14.89
CA ASP A 464 11.73 2.67 14.55
C ASP A 464 13.03 2.96 13.77
N VAL A 465 12.94 3.85 12.79
CA VAL A 465 14.06 4.27 11.94
C VAL A 465 15.14 4.94 12.78
N VAL A 466 14.77 5.93 13.61
CA VAL A 466 15.71 6.66 14.47
C VAL A 466 16.36 5.75 15.52
N TYR A 467 15.61 4.77 16.06
CA TYR A 467 16.19 3.74 16.93
C TYR A 467 17.19 2.84 16.19
N SER A 468 16.85 2.42 14.97
CA SER A 468 17.68 1.57 14.11
C SER A 468 18.97 2.28 13.69
N LEU A 469 18.89 3.59 13.39
CA LEU A 469 20.03 4.49 13.19
C LEU A 469 20.87 4.71 14.46
N GLY A 470 20.44 4.20 15.62
CA GLY A 470 21.24 4.08 16.84
C GLY A 470 20.84 5.00 17.99
N LEU A 471 19.85 5.88 17.83
CA LEU A 471 19.44 6.80 18.90
C LEU A 471 18.39 6.13 19.81
N ASP A 472 18.82 5.69 21.00
CA ASP A 472 17.96 4.96 21.95
C ASP A 472 16.67 5.70 22.34
N ARG A 473 16.66 7.04 22.25
CA ARG A 473 15.48 7.86 22.50
C ARG A 473 14.27 7.48 21.63
N GLY A 474 14.49 6.90 20.44
CA GLY A 474 13.39 6.38 19.63
C GLY A 474 12.53 5.32 20.33
N LYS A 475 13.14 4.49 21.21
CA LYS A 475 12.42 3.45 21.96
C LYS A 475 11.38 4.02 22.94
N HIS A 476 11.59 5.26 23.42
CA HIS A 476 10.62 5.96 24.27
C HIS A 476 9.29 6.22 23.54
N TYR A 477 9.37 6.64 22.29
CA TYR A 477 8.19 6.93 21.46
C TYR A 477 7.46 5.68 20.96
N LEU A 478 8.09 4.50 21.07
CA LEU A 478 7.52 3.20 20.72
C LEU A 478 6.87 2.47 21.90
N ALA A 479 6.69 3.11 23.07
CA ALA A 479 6.19 2.45 24.27
C ALA A 479 4.83 1.73 24.10
N ARG A 480 3.95 2.25 23.23
CA ARG A 480 2.67 1.60 22.90
C ARG A 480 2.88 0.36 22.04
N ASP A 481 3.62 0.49 20.94
CA ASP A 481 3.98 -0.60 20.03
C ASP A 481 4.73 -1.73 20.74
N LEU A 482 5.68 -1.41 21.63
CA LEU A 482 6.42 -2.40 22.43
C LEU A 482 5.51 -3.17 23.40
N THR A 483 4.37 -2.60 23.78
CA THR A 483 3.35 -3.28 24.59
C THR A 483 2.41 -4.13 23.72
N ALA A 484 2.09 -3.65 22.51
CA ALA A 484 1.20 -4.33 21.57
C ALA A 484 1.87 -5.49 20.81
N PHE A 485 3.18 -5.40 20.54
CA PHE A 485 3.93 -6.31 19.69
C PHE A 485 5.17 -6.85 20.45
N PRO A 486 5.05 -7.95 21.22
CA PRO A 486 6.14 -8.44 22.08
C PRO A 486 7.47 -8.73 21.36
N ALA A 487 7.42 -9.13 20.09
CA ALA A 487 8.61 -9.38 19.27
C ALA A 487 9.41 -8.11 18.90
N LEU A 488 8.76 -6.94 18.85
CA LEU A 488 9.33 -5.70 18.33
C LEU A 488 10.61 -5.29 19.07
N ALA A 489 10.67 -5.54 20.38
CA ALA A 489 11.84 -5.17 21.20
C ALA A 489 13.13 -5.81 20.69
N GLY A 490 13.10 -7.09 20.29
CA GLY A 490 14.25 -7.79 19.71
C GLY A 490 14.48 -7.46 18.24
N GLN A 491 13.40 -7.30 17.46
CA GLN A 491 13.52 -6.96 16.04
C GLN A 491 14.07 -5.54 15.81
N LEU A 492 13.86 -4.61 16.75
CA LEU A 492 14.52 -3.30 16.76
C LEU A 492 16.05 -3.40 16.91
N ASP A 493 16.56 -4.35 17.68
CA ASP A 493 18.01 -4.58 17.82
C ASP A 493 18.60 -5.30 16.59
N VAL A 494 17.82 -6.17 15.93
CA VAL A 494 18.15 -6.75 14.61
C VAL A 494 18.22 -5.66 13.53
N ALA A 495 17.17 -4.84 13.40
CA ALA A 495 17.09 -3.70 12.48
C ALA A 495 18.26 -2.73 12.67
N ARG A 496 18.59 -2.39 13.93
CA ARG A 496 19.76 -1.60 14.29
C ARG A 496 21.09 -2.24 13.86
N THR A 497 21.20 -3.56 13.97
CA THR A 497 22.43 -4.27 13.56
C THR A 497 22.59 -4.23 12.04
N ILE A 498 21.51 -4.43 11.28
CA ILE A 498 21.48 -4.29 9.82
C ILE A 498 21.84 -2.84 9.43
N ALA A 499 21.18 -1.85 10.01
CA ALA A 499 21.43 -0.42 9.75
C ALA A 499 22.84 0.04 10.14
N ARG A 500 23.54 -0.65 11.05
CA ARG A 500 24.96 -0.41 11.36
C ARG A 500 25.90 -1.06 10.34
N GLY A 501 25.57 -2.27 9.87
CA GLY A 501 26.33 -2.97 8.83
C GLY A 501 26.15 -2.39 7.42
N ALA A 502 25.08 -1.63 7.20
CA ALA A 502 24.83 -0.94 5.93
C ALA A 502 25.94 0.07 5.59
N SER A 503 26.60 -0.16 4.47
CA SER A 503 27.62 0.67 3.84
C SER A 503 27.65 0.42 2.34
N GLY A 504 27.94 1.45 1.55
CA GLY A 504 28.13 1.39 0.12
C GLY A 504 28.91 2.62 -0.34
N ASP A 505 29.47 2.55 -1.55
CA ASP A 505 30.26 3.63 -2.17
C ASP A 505 29.38 4.70 -2.85
N ASP A 506 28.05 4.59 -2.66
CA ASP A 506 27.02 5.47 -3.21
C ASP A 506 26.65 6.65 -2.28
N LEU A 507 26.07 7.69 -2.86
CA LEU A 507 25.72 8.91 -2.12
C LEU A 507 24.60 8.71 -1.09
N TYR A 508 23.67 7.78 -1.32
CA TYR A 508 22.63 7.42 -0.36
C TYR A 508 23.24 6.82 0.91
N SER A 509 24.14 5.85 0.76
CA SER A 509 24.87 5.20 1.85
C SER A 509 25.72 6.19 2.63
N ALA A 510 26.39 7.12 1.95
CA ALA A 510 27.16 8.19 2.60
C ALA A 510 26.25 9.11 3.46
N TRP A 511 25.09 9.51 2.93
CA TRP A 511 24.12 10.32 3.67
C TRP A 511 23.50 9.58 4.85
N PHE A 512 23.09 8.32 4.65
CA PHE A 512 22.58 7.44 5.70
C PHE A 512 23.62 7.28 6.83
N GLY A 513 24.90 7.14 6.48
CA GLY A 513 26.02 7.15 7.41
C GLY A 513 26.14 8.46 8.21
N ALA A 514 25.94 9.62 7.57
CA ALA A 514 25.94 10.92 8.24
C ALA A 514 24.77 11.08 9.23
N ILE A 515 23.56 10.62 8.88
CA ILE A 515 22.42 10.60 9.80
C ILE A 515 22.71 9.67 10.99
N ARG A 516 23.22 8.46 10.73
CA ARG A 516 23.64 7.50 11.77
C ARG A 516 24.70 8.10 12.72
N GLY A 517 25.56 8.99 12.20
CA GLY A 517 26.52 9.76 13.00
C GLY A 517 25.88 10.64 14.08
N LEU A 518 24.68 11.19 13.86
CA LEU A 518 23.95 12.02 14.84
C LEU A 518 23.52 11.25 16.09
N ALA A 519 23.40 9.92 16.01
CA ALA A 519 23.08 9.09 17.17
C ALA A 519 24.24 8.97 18.17
N VAL A 520 25.48 9.25 17.74
CA VAL A 520 26.67 9.15 18.59
C VAL A 520 26.79 10.43 19.43
N ASN A 521 26.74 10.30 20.76
CA ASN A 521 27.09 11.41 21.64
C ASN A 521 28.60 11.73 21.50
N PRO A 522 28.99 12.94 21.05
CA PRO A 522 30.39 13.28 20.88
C PRO A 522 31.11 13.39 22.23
N SER A 523 32.35 12.90 22.30
CA SER A 523 33.21 13.05 23.47
C SER A 523 33.70 14.49 23.63
N GLY A 524 33.53 15.09 24.79
CA GLY A 524 34.11 16.40 25.12
C GLY A 524 33.18 17.33 25.89
N ALA A 525 33.36 18.64 25.69
CA ALA A 525 32.59 19.68 26.34
C ALA A 525 31.32 20.01 25.55
N LEU A 526 30.15 19.54 26.01
CA LEU A 526 28.85 19.78 25.38
C LEU A 526 28.07 20.93 26.08
N PRO A 527 27.11 21.58 25.41
CA PRO A 527 26.09 22.39 26.09
C PRO A 527 25.30 21.53 27.11
N SER A 528 24.82 22.12 28.21
CA SER A 528 24.07 21.36 29.23
C SER A 528 22.78 20.74 28.68
N PHE A 529 22.05 21.45 27.82
CA PHE A 529 20.82 20.93 27.20
C PHE A 529 21.06 19.66 26.37
N ALA A 530 22.22 19.53 25.73
CA ALA A 530 22.54 18.43 24.81
C ALA A 530 22.67 17.06 25.48
N THR A 531 22.79 17.03 26.81
CA THR A 531 22.78 15.81 27.65
C THR A 531 21.42 15.53 28.30
N THR A 532 20.40 16.34 28.04
CA THR A 532 19.04 16.15 28.55
C THR A 532 18.15 15.39 27.56
N ASP A 533 17.01 14.90 28.03
CA ASP A 533 15.92 14.39 27.21
C ASP A 533 15.52 15.37 26.08
N ALA A 534 15.38 16.65 26.37
CA ALA A 534 15.03 17.66 25.36
C ALA A 534 16.12 17.81 24.28
N GLY A 535 17.39 17.64 24.63
CA GLY A 535 18.50 17.58 23.67
C GLY A 535 18.50 16.30 22.84
N ALA A 536 18.09 15.16 23.43
CA ALA A 536 17.90 13.91 22.69
C ALA A 536 16.70 13.97 21.74
N ASP A 537 15.61 14.65 22.13
CA ASP A 537 14.42 14.87 21.30
C ASP A 537 14.71 15.84 20.14
N LEU A 538 15.56 16.85 20.36
CA LEU A 538 16.04 17.71 19.27
C LEU A 538 16.91 16.92 18.28
N ARG A 539 17.80 16.02 18.74
CA ARG A 539 18.54 15.11 17.85
C ARG A 539 17.62 14.15 17.10
N PHE A 540 16.57 13.63 17.75
CA PHE A 540 15.55 12.80 17.12
C PHE A 540 14.87 13.55 15.97
N ASN A 541 14.52 14.83 16.18
CA ASN A 541 13.97 15.70 15.14
C ASN A 541 14.93 15.84 13.95
N THR A 542 16.21 16.17 14.20
CA THR A 542 17.22 16.29 13.13
C THR A 542 17.39 14.99 12.34
N MET A 543 17.48 13.84 13.02
CA MET A 543 17.60 12.54 12.36
C MET A 543 16.36 12.22 11.51
N THR A 544 15.17 12.54 12.01
CA THR A 544 13.91 12.34 11.28
C THR A 544 13.84 13.24 10.04
N ALA A 545 14.20 14.51 10.17
CA ALA A 545 14.20 15.47 9.06
C ALA A 545 15.23 15.08 7.98
N ALA A 546 16.47 14.75 8.37
CA ALA A 546 17.52 14.34 7.45
C ALA A 546 17.22 12.99 6.76
N TYR A 547 16.51 12.08 7.44
CA TYR A 547 16.01 10.83 6.83
C TYR A 547 14.84 11.09 5.86
N GLY A 548 13.93 12.01 6.17
CA GLY A 548 12.90 12.45 5.23
C GLY A 548 13.51 13.04 3.94
N GLN A 549 14.51 13.91 4.10
CA GLN A 549 15.32 14.46 3.00
C GLN A 549 16.02 13.36 2.18
N LEU A 550 16.55 12.32 2.83
CA LEU A 550 17.12 11.16 2.16
C LEU A 550 16.07 10.44 1.30
N LYS A 551 14.91 10.08 1.85
CA LYS A 551 13.87 9.37 1.06
C LYS A 551 13.29 10.23 -0.06
N HIS A 552 13.32 11.56 0.07
CA HIS A 552 12.85 12.51 -0.95
C HIS A 552 13.72 12.51 -2.21
N ASN A 553 15.04 12.68 -2.07
CA ASN A 553 15.94 12.85 -3.23
C ASN A 553 16.09 11.59 -4.10
N TYR A 554 15.82 10.41 -3.53
CA TYR A 554 15.97 9.13 -4.23
C TYR A 554 14.63 8.41 -4.42
N VAL A 555 13.52 9.15 -4.44
CA VAL A 555 12.17 8.56 -4.39
C VAL A 555 11.78 7.73 -5.63
N LEU A 556 12.45 7.97 -6.77
CA LEU A 556 12.38 7.17 -7.99
C LEU A 556 13.29 5.93 -7.93
N MET A 557 14.54 6.12 -7.49
CA MET A 557 15.59 5.11 -7.52
C MET A 557 15.48 4.07 -6.40
N ALA A 558 15.06 4.50 -5.20
CA ALA A 558 15.12 3.70 -3.99
C ALA A 558 13.90 2.76 -3.87
N GLY A 559 14.16 1.46 -3.88
CA GLY A 559 13.15 0.44 -3.64
C GLY A 559 12.47 0.63 -2.29
N GLN A 560 11.15 0.86 -2.31
CA GLN A 560 10.33 0.90 -1.10
C GLN A 560 9.97 -0.54 -0.67
N PRO A 561 10.26 -0.96 0.57
CA PRO A 561 9.93 -2.30 1.05
C PRO A 561 8.43 -2.45 1.36
N TYR A 562 7.87 -3.62 1.02
CA TYR A 562 6.49 -4.01 1.35
C TYR A 562 6.46 -5.01 2.51
N SER A 563 5.45 -4.90 3.37
CA SER A 563 5.03 -6.01 4.24
C SER A 563 4.35 -7.10 3.40
N GLU A 564 4.27 -8.31 3.95
CA GLU A 564 3.38 -9.33 3.39
C GLU A 564 1.90 -8.93 3.56
N PHE A 565 1.03 -9.47 2.71
CA PHE A 565 -0.42 -9.30 2.79
C PHE A 565 -1.15 -10.65 2.85
N GLY A 566 -2.31 -10.66 3.49
CA GLY A 566 -3.11 -11.86 3.74
C GLY A 566 -4.11 -11.65 4.87
N CYS A 567 -5.10 -12.54 4.93
CA CYS A 567 -6.00 -12.76 6.05
C CYS A 567 -6.07 -14.27 6.27
N GLU A 568 -5.81 -14.74 7.49
CA GLU A 568 -5.92 -16.15 7.89
C GLU A 568 -6.90 -16.28 9.05
N ILE A 569 -7.72 -17.34 9.07
CA ILE A 569 -8.42 -17.76 10.28
C ILE A 569 -7.40 -18.52 11.14
N PRO A 570 -6.96 -17.98 12.29
CA PRO A 570 -5.72 -18.41 12.95
C PRO A 570 -5.78 -19.81 13.57
N ASP A 571 -7.00 -20.32 13.84
CA ASP A 571 -7.22 -21.67 14.31
C ASP A 571 -8.69 -22.10 14.10
N GLY A 572 -8.94 -23.41 14.16
CA GLY A 572 -10.29 -23.99 14.08
C GLY A 572 -10.60 -24.95 15.23
N TYR A 573 -11.88 -25.26 15.40
CA TYR A 573 -12.37 -26.36 16.23
C TYR A 573 -13.73 -26.84 15.71
N VAL A 574 -14.00 -28.15 15.76
CA VAL A 574 -15.30 -28.73 15.40
C VAL A 574 -16.01 -29.25 16.65
N GLU A 575 -17.33 -29.06 16.74
CA GLU A 575 -18.11 -29.61 17.85
C GLU A 575 -18.00 -31.15 17.86
N PRO A 576 -17.66 -31.80 18.98
CA PRO A 576 -17.35 -33.23 19.00
C PRO A 576 -18.62 -34.11 18.99
N ALA A 577 -19.33 -34.11 17.87
CA ALA A 577 -20.59 -34.82 17.65
C ALA A 577 -20.48 -35.95 16.59
N PRO A 578 -19.55 -36.92 16.73
CA PRO A 578 -19.20 -37.89 15.69
C PRO A 578 -20.41 -38.68 15.17
N ALA A 579 -21.26 -39.18 16.06
CA ALA A 579 -22.46 -39.93 15.69
C ALA A 579 -23.50 -39.09 14.93
N ALA A 580 -23.55 -37.78 15.15
CA ALA A 580 -24.41 -36.89 14.39
C ALA A 580 -23.86 -36.69 12.97
N TYR A 581 -22.54 -36.47 12.82
CA TYR A 581 -21.89 -36.38 11.52
C TYR A 581 -21.98 -37.70 10.73
N ASP A 582 -21.79 -38.85 11.37
CA ASP A 582 -21.98 -40.17 10.75
C ASP A 582 -23.44 -40.35 10.26
N GLY A 583 -24.43 -39.88 11.03
CA GLY A 583 -25.83 -39.83 10.63
C GLY A 583 -26.10 -38.90 9.43
N LEU A 584 -25.46 -37.72 9.39
CA LEU A 584 -25.57 -36.78 8.27
C LEU A 584 -24.85 -37.29 7.00
N ILE A 585 -23.74 -38.02 7.13
CA ILE A 585 -23.06 -38.70 6.01
C ILE A 585 -23.98 -39.76 5.40
N GLU A 586 -24.68 -40.55 6.21
CA GLU A 586 -25.66 -41.53 5.73
C GLU A 586 -26.92 -40.86 5.16
N TYR A 587 -27.37 -39.73 5.72
CA TYR A 587 -28.43 -38.91 5.13
C TYR A 587 -28.05 -38.45 3.71
N ALA A 588 -26.85 -37.89 3.53
CA ALA A 588 -26.37 -37.46 2.22
C ALA A 588 -26.18 -38.65 1.25
N ALA A 589 -25.67 -39.78 1.73
CA ALA A 589 -25.56 -41.01 0.94
C ALA A 589 -26.94 -41.57 0.50
N ARG A 590 -27.99 -41.41 1.31
CA ARG A 590 -29.38 -41.74 0.93
C ARG A 590 -29.96 -40.72 -0.04
N GLY A 591 -29.72 -39.43 0.19
CA GLY A 591 -30.12 -38.35 -0.71
C GLY A 591 -29.58 -38.55 -2.13
N SER A 592 -28.28 -38.81 -2.27
CA SER A 592 -27.64 -39.11 -3.57
C SER A 592 -28.26 -40.34 -4.27
N LYS A 593 -28.56 -41.42 -3.52
CA LYS A 593 -29.26 -42.60 -4.05
C LYS A 593 -30.69 -42.28 -4.51
N ILE A 594 -31.44 -41.47 -3.75
CA ILE A 594 -32.81 -41.07 -4.12
C ILE A 594 -32.77 -40.17 -5.36
N ALA A 595 -31.91 -39.16 -5.38
CA ALA A 595 -31.73 -38.25 -6.52
C ALA A 595 -31.41 -39.02 -7.81
N ALA A 596 -30.48 -39.99 -7.76
CA ALA A 596 -30.15 -40.84 -8.90
C ALA A 596 -31.33 -41.71 -9.42
N LEU A 597 -32.36 -41.96 -8.60
CA LEU A 597 -33.56 -42.71 -8.99
C LEU A 597 -34.68 -41.81 -9.52
N ILE A 598 -34.88 -40.62 -8.95
CA ILE A 598 -36.01 -39.72 -9.29
C ILE A 598 -35.65 -38.62 -10.29
N ASP A 599 -34.37 -38.25 -10.39
CA ASP A 599 -33.83 -37.33 -11.40
C ASP A 599 -32.50 -37.87 -11.95
N PRO A 600 -32.52 -38.97 -12.75
CA PRO A 600 -31.30 -39.66 -13.19
C PRO A 600 -30.35 -38.82 -14.06
N SER A 601 -30.83 -37.69 -14.59
CA SER A 601 -30.06 -36.72 -15.37
C SER A 601 -29.54 -35.54 -14.54
N ASP A 602 -29.76 -35.55 -13.21
CA ASP A 602 -29.38 -34.52 -12.23
C ASP A 602 -29.72 -33.07 -12.64
N ARG A 603 -30.90 -32.88 -13.26
CA ARG A 603 -31.39 -31.57 -13.73
C ARG A 603 -31.66 -30.60 -12.58
N THR A 604 -31.89 -31.15 -11.39
CA THR A 604 -32.04 -30.42 -10.12
C THR A 604 -30.72 -30.17 -9.41
N GLY A 605 -29.61 -30.78 -9.85
CA GLY A 605 -28.31 -30.76 -9.16
C GLY A 605 -28.30 -31.46 -7.81
N ALA A 606 -29.40 -32.10 -7.40
CA ALA A 606 -29.57 -32.69 -6.07
C ALA A 606 -28.58 -33.82 -5.80
N LYS A 607 -28.24 -34.64 -6.81
CA LYS A 607 -27.26 -35.71 -6.63
C LYS A 607 -25.86 -35.13 -6.42
N ALA A 608 -25.44 -34.18 -7.28
CA ALA A 608 -24.16 -33.50 -7.12
C ALA A 608 -24.05 -32.78 -5.76
N HIS A 609 -25.13 -32.13 -5.30
CA HIS A 609 -25.21 -31.51 -3.98
C HIS A 609 -25.01 -32.54 -2.84
N PHE A 610 -25.77 -33.64 -2.83
CA PHE A 610 -25.61 -34.66 -1.79
C PHE A 610 -24.22 -35.30 -1.78
N ASP A 611 -23.58 -35.46 -2.94
CA ASP A 611 -22.21 -35.95 -3.02
C ASP A 611 -21.20 -34.94 -2.43
N ARG A 612 -21.38 -33.62 -2.65
CA ARG A 612 -20.58 -32.55 -2.00
C ARG A 612 -20.76 -32.52 -0.48
N VAL A 613 -22.02 -32.53 -0.01
CA VAL A 613 -22.37 -32.58 1.42
C VAL A 613 -21.71 -33.79 2.10
N ALA A 614 -21.77 -34.98 1.48
CA ALA A 614 -21.10 -36.17 1.99
C ALA A 614 -19.57 -36.06 1.97
N GLY A 615 -18.99 -35.28 1.05
CA GLY A 615 -17.56 -34.95 1.03
C GLY A 615 -17.15 -34.11 2.24
N ALA A 616 -17.78 -32.94 2.40
CA ALA A 616 -17.49 -32.00 3.49
C ALA A 616 -17.68 -32.66 4.87
N LEU A 617 -18.80 -33.36 5.09
CA LEU A 617 -19.07 -34.04 6.37
C LEU A 617 -18.03 -35.13 6.72
N ARG A 618 -17.43 -35.81 5.74
CA ARG A 618 -16.34 -36.77 6.00
C ARG A 618 -15.05 -36.08 6.45
N VAL A 619 -14.77 -34.88 5.94
CA VAL A 619 -13.62 -34.07 6.41
C VAL A 619 -13.86 -33.59 7.84
N ILE A 620 -15.05 -33.04 8.12
CA ILE A 620 -15.51 -32.67 9.47
C ILE A 620 -15.39 -33.86 10.43
N ARG A 621 -15.86 -35.05 10.01
CA ARG A 621 -15.81 -36.27 10.81
C ARG A 621 -14.38 -36.73 11.11
N ALA A 622 -13.45 -36.60 10.14
CA ALA A 622 -12.04 -36.94 10.33
C ALA A 622 -11.35 -35.96 11.30
N ILE A 623 -11.60 -34.66 11.16
CA ILE A 623 -11.14 -33.62 12.09
C ILE A 623 -11.58 -33.95 13.53
N VAL A 624 -12.84 -34.36 13.71
CA VAL A 624 -13.39 -34.77 15.00
C VAL A 624 -12.72 -36.03 15.57
N ASP A 625 -12.26 -36.97 14.74
CA ASP A 625 -11.46 -38.12 15.22
C ASP A 625 -10.05 -37.71 15.69
N ASP A 626 -9.47 -36.65 15.12
CA ASP A 626 -8.21 -36.06 15.58
C ASP A 626 -8.41 -35.29 16.89
N GLU A 627 -9.43 -34.43 16.97
CA GLU A 627 -9.74 -33.64 18.17
C GLU A 627 -10.18 -34.51 19.36
N LEU A 628 -11.02 -35.53 19.15
CA LEU A 628 -11.40 -36.51 20.19
C LEU A 628 -10.21 -37.35 20.68
N ALA A 629 -9.23 -37.60 19.82
CA ALA A 629 -7.97 -38.23 20.20
C ALA A 629 -6.95 -37.24 20.82
N ASN A 630 -7.37 -35.99 21.08
CA ASN A 630 -6.57 -34.89 21.61
C ASN A 630 -5.32 -34.59 20.77
N ARG A 631 -5.40 -34.81 19.44
CA ARG A 631 -4.36 -34.39 18.50
C ARG A 631 -4.54 -32.90 18.16
N PRO A 632 -3.45 -32.13 17.99
CA PRO A 632 -3.53 -30.79 17.42
C PRO A 632 -3.90 -30.90 15.93
N LEU A 633 -4.79 -30.02 15.47
CA LEU A 633 -5.13 -29.92 14.05
C LEU A 633 -3.88 -29.72 13.18
N SER A 634 -3.79 -30.51 12.10
CA SER A 634 -2.78 -30.33 11.07
C SER A 634 -2.98 -29.02 10.30
N ALA A 635 -1.93 -28.56 9.62
CA ALA A 635 -2.01 -27.35 8.80
C ALA A 635 -3.02 -27.47 7.64
N ALA A 636 -3.33 -28.68 7.18
CA ALA A 636 -4.36 -28.90 6.15
C ALA A 636 -5.77 -28.70 6.72
N GLU A 637 -6.03 -29.25 7.92
CA GLU A 637 -7.33 -29.13 8.59
C GLU A 637 -7.59 -27.69 9.04
N LYS A 638 -6.58 -26.98 9.55
CA LYS A 638 -6.69 -25.55 9.90
C LYS A 638 -7.06 -24.69 8.68
N ARG A 639 -6.36 -24.87 7.54
CA ARG A 639 -6.72 -24.16 6.30
C ARG A 639 -8.10 -24.53 5.81
N TRP A 640 -8.48 -25.82 5.86
CA TRP A 640 -9.80 -26.26 5.44
C TRP A 640 -10.92 -25.65 6.30
N LEU A 641 -10.81 -25.70 7.62
CA LEU A 641 -11.74 -25.01 8.52
C LEU A 641 -11.77 -23.49 8.28
N GLY A 642 -10.61 -22.89 7.98
CA GLY A 642 -10.48 -21.49 7.58
C GLY A 642 -11.26 -21.11 6.33
N MET A 643 -11.49 -22.04 5.41
CA MET A 643 -12.32 -21.86 4.20
C MET A 643 -13.83 -22.08 4.48
N VAL A 644 -14.30 -21.77 5.69
CA VAL A 644 -15.73 -21.82 6.07
C VAL A 644 -16.57 -20.96 5.14
N SER A 645 -16.09 -19.76 4.83
CA SER A 645 -16.56 -18.93 3.73
C SER A 645 -15.33 -18.46 2.97
N GLU A 646 -15.22 -18.88 1.72
CA GLU A 646 -14.29 -18.27 0.79
C GLU A 646 -14.89 -16.95 0.30
N LEU A 647 -14.08 -15.90 0.29
CA LEU A 647 -14.31 -14.83 -0.69
C LEU A 647 -13.84 -15.40 -2.02
N SER A 648 -14.74 -15.86 -2.89
CA SER A 648 -14.33 -16.22 -4.26
C SER A 648 -13.75 -14.99 -4.91
N VAL A 649 -12.43 -15.01 -5.09
CA VAL A 649 -11.74 -13.96 -5.82
C VAL A 649 -11.77 -14.33 -7.29
N ASP A 650 -12.97 -14.37 -7.90
CA ASP A 650 -13.07 -14.50 -9.34
C ASP A 650 -12.26 -13.36 -9.96
N THR A 651 -11.15 -13.74 -10.61
CA THR A 651 -10.16 -12.77 -11.06
C THR A 651 -10.60 -11.99 -12.29
N SER A 652 -11.80 -12.26 -12.81
CA SER A 652 -12.43 -11.55 -13.92
C SER A 652 -13.41 -10.45 -13.50
N GLU A 653 -13.86 -10.42 -12.24
CA GLU A 653 -14.72 -9.36 -11.69
C GLU A 653 -13.94 -8.43 -10.76
N ASP A 654 -14.32 -7.15 -10.75
CA ASP A 654 -13.66 -6.12 -9.93
C ASP A 654 -14.12 -6.23 -8.47
N ILE A 655 -13.42 -7.08 -7.71
CA ILE A 655 -13.67 -7.35 -6.29
C ILE A 655 -13.69 -6.10 -5.38
N THR A 656 -13.34 -4.90 -5.87
CA THR A 656 -13.46 -3.67 -5.09
C THR A 656 -14.88 -3.10 -5.12
N GLY A 657 -15.73 -3.58 -4.20
CA GLY A 657 -17.11 -3.10 -4.01
C GLY A 657 -18.20 -4.01 -4.57
N TYR A 658 -17.85 -5.19 -5.08
CA TYR A 658 -18.82 -6.23 -5.42
C TYR A 658 -19.46 -6.86 -4.17
N PRO A 659 -20.67 -7.45 -4.30
CA PRO A 659 -21.25 -8.31 -3.27
C PRO A 659 -20.28 -9.44 -2.90
N PRO A 660 -20.27 -9.90 -1.64
CA PRO A 660 -19.44 -11.04 -1.25
C PRO A 660 -19.88 -12.28 -2.02
N VAL A 661 -18.94 -12.95 -2.69
CA VAL A 661 -19.23 -14.26 -3.28
C VAL A 661 -19.29 -15.29 -2.15
N TYR A 662 -20.42 -15.98 -2.03
CA TYR A 662 -20.68 -16.95 -0.98
C TYR A 662 -20.22 -18.36 -1.40
N SER A 663 -18.91 -18.63 -1.37
CA SER A 663 -18.32 -19.97 -1.63
C SER A 663 -17.57 -20.53 -0.40
N GLY A 664 -16.88 -21.66 -0.52
CA GLY A 664 -16.24 -22.37 0.59
C GLY A 664 -17.10 -23.50 1.18
N TRP A 665 -16.53 -24.28 2.10
CA TRP A 665 -17.09 -25.59 2.47
C TRP A 665 -18.45 -25.52 3.16
N TYR A 666 -18.78 -24.42 3.85
CA TYR A 666 -20.10 -24.23 4.44
C TYR A 666 -21.15 -23.95 3.37
N PHE A 667 -20.80 -23.20 2.33
CA PHE A 667 -21.69 -22.90 1.21
C PHE A 667 -21.90 -24.10 0.27
N ASP A 668 -20.94 -25.02 0.20
CA ASP A 668 -21.10 -26.36 -0.40
C ASP A 668 -22.19 -27.22 0.27
N LEU A 669 -22.59 -26.91 1.52
CA LEU A 669 -23.67 -27.61 2.23
C LEU A 669 -25.08 -27.22 1.74
N PHE A 670 -25.18 -26.29 0.81
CA PHE A 670 -26.44 -25.79 0.25
C PHE A 670 -26.63 -26.25 -1.20
N LEU A 671 -27.88 -26.23 -1.70
CA LEU A 671 -28.16 -26.61 -3.10
C LEU A 671 -27.86 -25.42 -4.01
N GLU A 672 -28.37 -24.25 -3.64
CA GLU A 672 -28.01 -22.94 -4.19
C GLU A 672 -27.22 -22.16 -3.13
N ALA A 673 -25.93 -21.94 -3.34
CA ALA A 673 -25.00 -21.42 -2.32
C ALA A 673 -25.47 -20.10 -1.67
N GLU A 674 -25.64 -19.04 -2.45
CA GLU A 674 -26.18 -17.76 -1.97
C GLU A 674 -27.68 -17.85 -1.66
N GLY A 675 -28.46 -18.39 -2.60
CA GLY A 675 -29.93 -18.44 -2.54
C GLY A 675 -30.48 -19.19 -1.32
N ASP A 676 -29.78 -20.21 -0.84
CA ASP A 676 -30.15 -20.96 0.36
C ASP A 676 -29.34 -20.53 1.59
N GLY A 677 -28.03 -20.30 1.42
CA GLY A 677 -27.13 -19.95 2.52
C GLY A 677 -27.47 -18.63 3.19
N MET A 678 -28.12 -17.71 2.45
CA MET A 678 -28.59 -16.43 2.97
C MET A 678 -30.06 -16.45 3.42
N ARG A 679 -30.77 -17.60 3.36
CA ARG A 679 -32.12 -17.70 3.93
C ARG A 679 -32.08 -17.66 5.46
N GLY A 680 -32.99 -16.89 6.05
CA GLY A 680 -33.08 -16.77 7.50
C GLY A 680 -33.46 -18.09 8.16
N ALA A 681 -32.63 -18.56 9.11
CA ALA A 681 -32.76 -19.85 9.78
C ALA A 681 -33.94 -19.97 10.79
N SER A 682 -34.89 -19.02 10.80
CA SER A 682 -36.05 -19.06 11.69
C SER A 682 -37.16 -19.92 11.09
N TYR A 683 -37.64 -20.92 11.82
CA TYR A 683 -38.74 -21.79 11.42
C TYR A 683 -39.61 -22.21 12.61
N ILE A 684 -40.79 -22.76 12.33
CA ILE A 684 -41.61 -23.53 13.27
C ILE A 684 -42.17 -24.79 12.59
N ALA A 685 -42.22 -25.89 13.33
CA ALA A 685 -42.85 -27.13 12.89
C ALA A 685 -43.71 -27.69 14.01
N ASP A 686 -44.96 -28.04 13.70
CA ASP A 686 -45.71 -28.91 14.60
C ASP A 686 -45.12 -30.33 14.56
N TYR A 687 -45.10 -30.98 15.72
CA TYR A 687 -44.55 -32.33 15.87
C TYR A 687 -45.51 -33.28 16.59
N PHE A 688 -46.52 -32.76 17.30
CA PHE A 688 -47.53 -33.56 17.98
C PHE A 688 -48.90 -32.85 18.02
N THR A 689 -49.98 -33.62 18.16
CA THR A 689 -51.34 -33.09 18.29
C THR A 689 -52.16 -33.98 19.24
N SER A 690 -52.54 -33.42 20.39
CA SER A 690 -53.57 -33.93 21.29
C SER A 690 -54.93 -33.33 20.93
N VAL A 691 -55.98 -34.15 20.98
CA VAL A 691 -57.36 -33.67 20.81
C VAL A 691 -57.85 -32.90 22.04
N GLU A 692 -57.26 -33.18 23.21
CA GLU A 692 -57.62 -32.56 24.49
C GLU A 692 -56.75 -31.33 24.80
N ASP A 693 -55.44 -31.41 24.54
CA ASP A 693 -54.45 -30.41 24.97
C ASP A 693 -53.96 -29.47 23.85
N GLY A 694 -54.20 -29.84 22.58
CA GLY A 694 -53.82 -29.03 21.42
C GLY A 694 -52.56 -29.49 20.67
N ILE A 695 -51.84 -28.55 20.08
CA ILE A 695 -50.75 -28.78 19.13
C ILE A 695 -49.41 -28.37 19.77
N SER A 696 -48.42 -29.24 19.69
CA SER A 696 -47.05 -28.97 20.15
C SER A 696 -46.14 -28.67 18.97
N TYR A 697 -45.34 -27.62 19.09
CA TYR A 697 -44.42 -27.14 18.07
C TYR A 697 -43.01 -27.04 18.61
N THR A 698 -42.04 -27.27 17.73
CA THR A 698 -40.63 -26.94 17.92
C THR A 698 -40.22 -25.95 16.84
N GLY A 699 -39.30 -25.06 17.14
CA GLY A 699 -38.81 -24.08 16.17
C GLY A 699 -37.43 -23.56 16.52
N ALA A 700 -36.88 -22.73 15.64
CA ALA A 700 -35.66 -21.99 15.88
C ALA A 700 -35.86 -20.52 15.54
N SER A 701 -35.13 -19.64 16.25
CA SER A 701 -34.92 -18.25 15.81
C SER A 701 -33.57 -18.09 15.12
N ALA A 702 -33.33 -16.91 14.56
CA ALA A 702 -32.02 -16.51 14.04
C ALA A 702 -30.86 -16.89 15.01
N PRO A 703 -29.73 -17.38 14.47
CA PRO A 703 -28.61 -17.86 15.27
C PRO A 703 -27.90 -16.72 16.01
N ARG A 704 -27.11 -17.09 17.03
CA ARG A 704 -26.28 -16.17 17.82
C ARG A 704 -24.83 -16.64 17.76
N LEU A 705 -23.87 -15.73 17.86
CA LEU A 705 -22.48 -16.13 18.04
C LEU A 705 -22.25 -16.56 19.50
N GLY A 706 -21.82 -17.81 19.68
CA GLY A 706 -21.28 -18.32 20.94
C GLY A 706 -19.78 -18.07 21.04
N ILE A 707 -19.26 -17.99 22.27
CA ILE A 707 -17.82 -17.96 22.57
C ILE A 707 -17.51 -19.24 23.34
N PHE A 708 -16.56 -20.02 22.84
CA PHE A 708 -16.24 -21.36 23.34
C PHE A 708 -14.80 -21.38 23.83
N VAL A 709 -14.57 -21.87 25.04
CA VAL A 709 -13.22 -22.22 25.50
C VAL A 709 -12.99 -23.69 25.22
N VAL A 710 -11.92 -23.99 24.49
CA VAL A 710 -11.51 -25.34 24.12
C VAL A 710 -10.13 -25.60 24.70
N ASP A 711 -10.04 -26.59 25.57
CA ASP A 711 -8.83 -27.02 26.28
C ASP A 711 -8.27 -28.37 25.76
N THR A 712 -8.78 -28.84 24.62
CA THR A 712 -8.28 -30.00 23.87
C THR A 712 -7.43 -29.57 22.66
N GLY A 713 -6.61 -30.50 22.16
CA GLY A 713 -5.74 -30.32 21.00
C GLY A 713 -4.59 -29.32 21.18
N GLY A 714 -4.34 -28.83 22.40
CA GLY A 714 -3.29 -27.84 22.68
C GLY A 714 -3.47 -27.13 24.02
N ALA A 715 -2.94 -25.90 24.12
CA ALA A 715 -3.27 -25.01 25.23
C ALA A 715 -4.73 -24.51 25.10
N PRO A 716 -5.38 -24.07 26.21
CA PRO A 716 -6.71 -23.49 26.16
C PRO A 716 -6.81 -22.30 25.20
N ARG A 717 -7.75 -22.39 24.25
CA ARG A 717 -8.02 -21.41 23.19
C ARG A 717 -9.47 -20.95 23.26
N ALA A 718 -9.75 -19.74 22.76
CA ALA A 718 -11.10 -19.23 22.63
C ALA A 718 -11.52 -19.21 21.15
N PHE A 719 -12.70 -19.76 20.87
CA PHE A 719 -13.31 -19.85 19.54
C PHE A 719 -14.65 -19.11 19.50
N VAL A 720 -15.08 -18.71 18.31
CA VAL A 720 -16.36 -18.04 18.08
C VAL A 720 -17.08 -18.73 16.92
N GLY A 721 -18.37 -19.05 17.08
CA GLY A 721 -19.15 -19.74 16.05
C GLY A 721 -20.66 -19.56 16.22
N PRO A 722 -21.45 -19.80 15.17
CA PRO A 722 -22.92 -19.66 15.23
C PRO A 722 -23.57 -20.78 16.03
N VAL A 723 -24.61 -20.42 16.80
CA VAL A 723 -25.39 -21.31 17.66
C VAL A 723 -26.87 -21.09 17.38
N ALA A 724 -27.61 -22.16 17.11
CA ALA A 724 -29.06 -22.11 16.96
C ALA A 724 -29.74 -21.79 18.30
N ARG A 725 -30.82 -20.99 18.28
CA ARG A 725 -31.72 -20.83 19.42
C ARG A 725 -33.03 -21.56 19.14
N ALA A 726 -33.06 -22.84 19.52
CA ALA A 726 -34.27 -23.65 19.48
C ALA A 726 -35.23 -23.28 20.62
N TYR A 727 -36.54 -23.47 20.40
CA TYR A 727 -37.62 -23.27 21.36
C TYR A 727 -38.77 -24.26 21.12
N GLU A 728 -39.62 -24.42 22.13
CA GLU A 728 -40.90 -25.11 22.08
C GLU A 728 -42.07 -24.12 22.29
N VAL A 729 -43.25 -24.46 21.77
CA VAL A 729 -44.50 -23.78 22.12
C VAL A 729 -45.68 -24.74 21.98
N HIS A 730 -46.69 -24.60 22.85
CA HIS A 730 -47.94 -25.35 22.76
C HIS A 730 -49.11 -24.39 22.52
N THR A 731 -50.02 -24.73 21.60
CA THR A 731 -51.26 -23.97 21.36
C THR A 731 -52.48 -24.88 21.50
N PRO A 732 -53.66 -24.36 21.85
CA PRO A 732 -54.91 -25.11 21.75
C PRO A 732 -55.14 -25.65 20.31
N LEU A 733 -56.02 -26.65 20.17
CA LEU A 733 -56.39 -27.23 18.87
C LEU A 733 -57.24 -26.24 18.04
N GLN A 734 -56.56 -25.32 17.35
CA GLN A 734 -57.15 -24.27 16.50
C GLN A 734 -56.41 -24.24 15.15
N THR A 735 -56.11 -23.06 14.62
CA THR A 735 -55.28 -22.87 13.42
C THR A 735 -53.83 -23.26 13.71
N ARG A 736 -53.17 -23.98 12.78
CA ARG A 736 -51.74 -24.30 12.86
C ARG A 736 -50.88 -23.06 12.61
N LEU A 737 -49.79 -22.93 13.35
CA LEU A 737 -48.82 -21.84 13.18
C LEU A 737 -47.99 -22.00 11.90
N THR A 738 -47.68 -20.89 11.25
CA THR A 738 -46.74 -20.80 10.13
C THR A 738 -45.39 -20.19 10.56
N ASP A 739 -44.37 -20.25 9.70
CA ASP A 739 -43.10 -19.52 9.91
C ASP A 739 -43.27 -18.00 10.01
N GLU A 740 -44.39 -17.45 9.52
CA GLU A 740 -44.73 -16.03 9.70
C GLU A 740 -45.29 -15.78 11.11
N ASP A 741 -46.09 -16.71 11.63
CA ASP A 741 -46.67 -16.61 12.98
C ASP A 741 -45.63 -16.89 14.06
N ALA A 742 -44.66 -17.78 13.79
CA ALA A 742 -43.48 -18.00 14.61
C ALA A 742 -42.76 -16.70 15.00
N ARG A 743 -42.64 -15.77 14.04
CA ARG A 743 -41.99 -14.46 14.23
C ARG A 743 -42.81 -13.49 15.11
N LYS A 744 -44.09 -13.80 15.35
CA LYS A 744 -45.03 -13.00 16.14
C LYS A 744 -45.22 -13.55 17.56
N LEU A 745 -44.65 -14.72 17.89
CA LEU A 745 -44.71 -15.32 19.22
C LEU A 745 -44.00 -14.43 20.24
N SER A 746 -44.75 -13.97 21.25
CA SER A 746 -44.25 -13.12 22.34
C SER A 746 -43.66 -13.91 23.52
N ALA A 747 -43.97 -15.21 23.61
CA ALA A 747 -43.45 -16.15 24.59
C ALA A 747 -43.27 -17.52 23.93
N VAL A 748 -42.17 -18.19 24.27
CA VAL A 748 -41.79 -19.54 23.86
C VAL A 748 -40.98 -20.18 24.98
N ASP A 749 -40.96 -21.50 25.05
CA ASP A 749 -40.23 -22.27 26.07
C ASP A 749 -38.85 -22.68 25.53
N ASP A 750 -37.77 -22.09 26.06
CA ASP A 750 -36.38 -22.51 25.78
C ASP A 750 -35.57 -22.78 27.06
N PRO A 751 -36.04 -23.61 28.02
CA PRO A 751 -35.42 -23.76 29.35
C PRO A 751 -33.97 -24.25 29.31
N TRP A 752 -33.56 -25.01 28.28
CA TRP A 752 -32.17 -25.40 28.06
C TRP A 752 -31.26 -24.20 27.77
N ALA A 753 -31.76 -23.16 27.09
CA ALA A 753 -31.00 -21.98 26.73
C ALA A 753 -30.55 -21.16 27.95
N ALA A 754 -31.24 -21.28 29.08
CA ALA A 754 -30.85 -20.62 30.34
C ALA A 754 -29.48 -21.08 30.87
N SER A 755 -28.96 -22.23 30.42
CA SER A 755 -27.66 -22.75 30.84
C SER A 755 -26.45 -22.15 30.11
N TYR A 756 -26.64 -21.62 28.90
CA TYR A 756 -25.56 -21.11 28.04
C TYR A 756 -25.82 -19.72 27.44
N THR A 757 -27.02 -19.16 27.58
CA THR A 757 -27.33 -17.79 27.17
C THR A 757 -27.30 -16.82 28.34
N ILE A 758 -26.88 -15.59 28.06
CA ILE A 758 -27.12 -14.45 28.93
C ILE A 758 -28.34 -13.68 28.44
N ALA A 759 -29.11 -13.10 29.36
CA ALA A 759 -30.19 -12.19 28.99
C ALA A 759 -29.62 -11.04 28.16
N GLY A 760 -30.31 -10.69 27.07
CA GLY A 760 -29.95 -9.52 26.27
C GLY A 760 -30.08 -8.22 27.11
N PRO A 761 -29.43 -7.13 26.69
CA PRO A 761 -29.65 -5.83 27.32
C PRO A 761 -31.13 -5.45 27.27
N ALA A 762 -31.55 -4.61 28.24
CA ALA A 762 -32.91 -4.09 28.32
C ALA A 762 -33.38 -3.43 27.01
N ALA A 763 -34.71 -3.26 26.88
CA ALA A 763 -35.40 -2.81 25.67
C ALA A 763 -34.61 -1.76 24.87
N ARG A 764 -34.43 -2.03 23.56
CA ARG A 764 -33.64 -1.19 22.66
C ARG A 764 -34.22 0.24 22.65
N PRO A 765 -33.41 1.28 22.86
CA PRO A 765 -33.88 2.66 22.74
C PRO A 765 -34.33 2.95 21.30
N ALA A 766 -35.37 3.78 21.17
CA ALA A 766 -35.83 4.28 19.89
C ALA A 766 -34.88 5.35 19.36
N LEU A 767 -33.97 4.98 18.46
CA LEU A 767 -33.03 5.90 17.82
C LEU A 767 -32.63 5.46 16.41
N ARG A 768 -32.40 6.44 15.54
CA ARG A 768 -31.76 6.29 14.23
C ARG A 768 -30.33 6.81 14.32
N LEU A 769 -29.40 6.08 13.71
CA LEU A 769 -28.01 6.45 13.62
C LEU A 769 -27.60 6.52 12.16
N ARG A 770 -26.92 7.60 11.78
CA ARG A 770 -26.27 7.77 10.47
C ARG A 770 -24.82 8.20 10.67
N TYR A 771 -23.89 7.53 10.00
CA TYR A 771 -22.56 8.08 9.76
C TYR A 771 -22.63 9.01 8.56
N ASP A 772 -22.21 10.25 8.77
CA ASP A 772 -22.12 11.26 7.74
C ASP A 772 -20.67 11.29 7.24
N THR A 773 -20.44 10.73 6.04
CA THR A 773 -19.09 10.58 5.48
C THR A 773 -18.48 11.91 5.05
N GLU A 774 -19.30 12.92 4.73
CA GLU A 774 -18.86 14.26 4.33
C GLU A 774 -18.31 15.06 5.51
N THR A 775 -18.97 15.02 6.67
CA THR A 775 -18.54 15.71 7.88
C THR A 775 -17.65 14.84 8.76
N GLY A 776 -17.76 13.52 8.65
CA GLY A 776 -17.19 12.53 9.54
C GLY A 776 -17.97 12.33 10.84
N ASN A 777 -19.16 12.91 10.98
CA ASN A 777 -19.96 12.86 12.21
C ASN A 777 -20.79 11.58 12.31
N VAL A 778 -21.16 11.19 13.53
CA VAL A 778 -22.27 10.24 13.75
C VAL A 778 -23.46 11.03 14.24
N ILE A 779 -24.55 11.06 13.47
CA ILE A 779 -25.81 11.68 13.87
C ILE A 779 -26.65 10.60 14.54
N VAL A 780 -27.13 10.89 15.75
CA VAL A 780 -28.04 10.05 16.52
C VAL A 780 -29.32 10.82 16.76
N GLU A 781 -30.39 10.42 16.08
CA GLU A 781 -31.74 10.94 16.24
C GLU A 781 -32.49 10.04 17.23
N ALA A 782 -33.07 10.58 18.30
CA ALA A 782 -33.82 9.82 19.29
C ALA A 782 -35.19 10.45 19.58
N ALA A 783 -36.21 9.63 19.86
CA ALA A 783 -37.58 10.09 20.16
C ALA A 783 -37.78 10.52 21.63
N ALA A 784 -36.72 10.53 22.43
CA ALA A 784 -36.65 11.04 23.79
C ALA A 784 -35.19 11.13 24.23
N ALA A 785 -34.88 11.97 25.23
CA ALA A 785 -33.54 12.06 25.79
C ALA A 785 -33.05 10.73 26.38
N LEU A 786 -32.04 10.13 25.75
CA LEU A 786 -31.46 8.84 26.14
C LEU A 786 -30.30 8.97 27.15
N GLY A 787 -29.85 10.20 27.41
CA GLY A 787 -28.78 10.49 28.36
C GLY A 787 -27.39 10.09 27.83
N PRO A 788 -26.41 9.79 28.70
CA PRO A 788 -25.03 9.54 28.29
C PRO A 788 -24.89 8.35 27.34
N ALA A 789 -24.42 8.66 26.13
CA ALA A 789 -24.19 7.75 25.04
C ALA A 789 -22.70 7.77 24.65
N THR A 790 -22.06 6.60 24.55
CA THR A 790 -20.71 6.47 23.97
C THR A 790 -20.80 5.89 22.57
N ILE A 791 -20.33 6.64 21.59
CA ILE A 791 -20.17 6.19 20.22
C ILE A 791 -18.70 5.84 19.99
N LYS A 792 -18.44 4.69 19.38
CA LYS A 792 -17.11 4.30 18.90
C LYS A 792 -17.16 4.13 17.39
N LEU A 793 -16.32 4.85 16.66
CA LEU A 793 -16.03 4.50 15.28
C LEU A 793 -15.13 3.26 15.29
N LEU A 794 -15.44 2.27 14.47
CA LEU A 794 -14.70 1.03 14.30
C LEU A 794 -14.27 0.87 12.84
N ASP A 795 -13.15 0.18 12.59
CA ASP A 795 -12.78 -0.26 11.24
C ASP A 795 -13.56 -1.52 10.80
N HIS A 796 -13.21 -2.09 9.65
CA HIS A 796 -13.81 -3.34 9.16
C HIS A 796 -13.46 -4.56 10.02
N HIS A 797 -12.30 -4.57 10.69
CA HIS A 797 -11.91 -5.58 11.70
C HIS A 797 -12.54 -5.35 13.08
N ARG A 798 -13.37 -4.32 13.22
CA ARG A 798 -14.09 -3.91 14.45
C ARG A 798 -13.17 -3.33 15.53
N VAL A 799 -11.99 -2.85 15.16
CA VAL A 799 -11.04 -2.18 16.03
C VAL A 799 -11.45 -0.71 16.25
N PRO A 800 -11.48 -0.19 17.49
CA PRO A 800 -11.85 1.20 17.76
C PRO A 800 -10.90 2.25 17.15
N LEU A 801 -11.40 3.02 16.18
CA LEU A 801 -10.74 4.17 15.55
C LEU A 801 -10.82 5.44 16.40
N ALA A 802 -11.98 5.68 17.02
CA ALA A 802 -12.23 6.82 17.88
C ALA A 802 -13.38 6.54 18.82
N THR A 803 -13.47 7.29 19.92
CA THR A 803 -14.57 7.18 20.89
C THR A 803 -15.00 8.58 21.37
N ARG A 804 -16.31 8.79 21.46
CA ARG A 804 -16.95 10.02 21.93
C ARG A 804 -18.06 9.66 22.89
N THR A 805 -18.12 10.34 24.03
CA THR A 805 -19.22 10.23 24.98
C THR A 805 -19.85 11.60 25.18
N GLN A 806 -21.14 11.71 24.92
CA GLN A 806 -21.96 12.89 25.18
C GLN A 806 -23.39 12.46 25.46
N ARG A 807 -24.24 13.39 25.90
CA ARG A 807 -25.66 13.07 26.09
C ARG A 807 -26.37 13.07 24.73
N VAL A 808 -27.23 12.08 24.51
CA VAL A 808 -28.26 12.11 23.47
C VAL A 808 -29.49 12.69 24.13
N GLU A 809 -29.92 13.83 23.63
CA GLU A 809 -31.16 14.48 24.04
C GLU A 809 -32.29 14.07 23.08
N ASP A 810 -33.46 14.68 23.19
CA ASP A 810 -34.56 14.47 22.25
C ASP A 810 -34.24 15.11 20.88
N GLY A 811 -34.59 14.44 19.78
CA GLY A 811 -34.22 14.83 18.41
C GLY A 811 -32.79 14.45 18.00
N GLU A 812 -32.19 15.20 17.06
CA GLU A 812 -30.84 14.93 16.52
C GLU A 812 -29.71 15.37 17.46
N THR A 813 -28.81 14.45 17.75
CA THR A 813 -27.56 14.64 18.49
C THR A 813 -26.36 14.26 17.61
N ALA A 814 -25.59 15.24 17.14
CA ALA A 814 -24.39 15.00 16.33
C ALA A 814 -23.13 14.75 17.18
N PHE A 815 -22.48 13.61 16.99
CA PHE A 815 -21.19 13.24 17.59
C PHE A 815 -20.06 13.63 16.65
N ALA A 816 -19.31 14.66 17.04
CA ALA A 816 -18.18 15.15 16.25
C ALA A 816 -16.96 14.22 16.32
N PHE A 817 -16.64 13.59 15.19
CA PHE A 817 -15.42 12.81 15.00
C PHE A 817 -14.52 13.43 13.92
N PRO A 818 -13.20 13.14 13.91
CA PRO A 818 -12.30 13.67 12.90
C PRO A 818 -12.62 13.16 11.49
N LYS A 819 -12.95 14.04 10.54
CA LYS A 819 -13.21 13.73 9.11
C LYS A 819 -12.16 12.82 8.46
N LYS A 820 -10.89 12.88 8.88
CA LYS A 820 -9.80 11.98 8.45
C LYS A 820 -10.03 10.49 8.72
N LEU A 821 -11.11 10.12 9.42
CA LEU A 821 -11.52 8.74 9.67
C LEU A 821 -12.55 8.23 8.65
N ALA A 822 -13.17 9.09 7.83
CA ALA A 822 -14.34 8.72 7.02
C ALA A 822 -14.09 7.55 6.05
N GLY A 823 -12.92 7.46 5.41
CA GLY A 823 -12.52 6.32 4.58
C GLY A 823 -11.97 5.10 5.34
N LYS A 824 -12.13 5.05 6.68
CA LYS A 824 -11.66 3.95 7.54
C LYS A 824 -12.76 3.33 8.40
N VAL A 825 -13.89 4.02 8.58
CA VAL A 825 -15.00 3.52 9.40
C VAL A 825 -15.70 2.37 8.65
N GLY A 826 -15.62 1.17 9.20
CA GLY A 826 -16.41 0.00 8.75
C GLY A 826 -17.63 -0.27 9.63
N ALA A 827 -17.71 0.36 10.81
CA ALA A 827 -18.87 0.30 11.70
C ALA A 827 -18.90 1.43 12.75
N VAL A 828 -20.06 1.64 13.36
CA VAL A 828 -20.28 2.56 14.48
C VAL A 828 -20.93 1.80 15.64
N TYR A 829 -20.21 1.65 16.76
CA TYR A 829 -20.69 0.98 17.97
C TYR A 829 -21.24 1.98 18.99
N VAL A 830 -22.38 1.65 19.59
CA VAL A 830 -23.24 2.52 20.41
C VAL A 830 -23.40 1.94 21.82
N VAL A 831 -23.36 2.82 22.82
CA VAL A 831 -23.32 2.48 24.25
C VAL A 831 -24.21 3.46 25.00
N ILE A 832 -25.47 3.11 25.29
CA ILE A 832 -26.44 4.02 25.94
C ILE A 832 -26.96 3.35 27.21
N GLY A 833 -26.59 3.84 28.39
CA GLY A 833 -26.92 3.16 29.65
C GLY A 833 -26.44 1.71 29.64
N ALA A 834 -27.37 0.75 29.56
CA ALA A 834 -27.09 -0.69 29.38
C ALA A 834 -27.15 -1.18 27.91
N PHE A 835 -27.74 -0.43 26.99
CA PHE A 835 -27.82 -0.78 25.56
C PHE A 835 -26.44 -0.76 24.91
N ARG A 836 -26.09 -1.83 24.21
CA ARG A 836 -24.85 -2.02 23.46
C ARG A 836 -25.21 -2.63 22.11
N ASP A 837 -24.99 -1.91 21.03
CA ASP A 837 -25.27 -2.38 19.68
C ASP A 837 -24.43 -1.59 18.67
N TRP A 838 -24.56 -1.87 17.38
CA TRP A 838 -23.69 -1.29 16.36
C TRP A 838 -24.31 -1.27 14.96
N ALA A 839 -23.96 -0.24 14.20
CA ALA A 839 -24.29 -0.08 12.80
C ALA A 839 -23.08 -0.51 11.95
N VAL A 840 -23.31 -1.25 10.88
CA VAL A 840 -22.28 -1.68 9.93
C VAL A 840 -22.45 -0.93 8.62
N GLY A 841 -21.37 -0.71 7.87
CA GLY A 841 -21.46 -0.18 6.51
C GLY A 841 -22.14 -1.19 5.59
N ASP A 842 -23.03 -0.72 4.73
CA ASP A 842 -23.53 -1.51 3.61
C ASP A 842 -22.45 -1.69 2.51
N SER A 843 -22.81 -2.31 1.39
CA SER A 843 -21.93 -2.51 0.23
C SER A 843 -21.40 -1.20 -0.38
N TYR A 844 -22.00 -0.05 -0.06
CA TYR A 844 -21.60 1.28 -0.51
C TYR A 844 -20.87 2.08 0.59
N GLY A 845 -20.53 1.44 1.71
CA GLY A 845 -19.90 2.08 2.86
C GLY A 845 -20.82 3.02 3.65
N GLN A 846 -22.12 3.05 3.36
CA GLN A 846 -23.08 3.85 4.12
C GLN A 846 -23.39 3.15 5.43
N ILE A 847 -23.15 3.82 6.55
CA ILE A 847 -23.47 3.28 7.87
C ILE A 847 -24.73 3.98 8.37
N ALA A 848 -25.88 3.33 8.20
CA ALA A 848 -27.14 3.79 8.75
C ALA A 848 -27.89 2.62 9.40
N THR A 849 -28.55 2.87 10.53
CA THR A 849 -29.43 1.89 11.16
C THR A 849 -30.47 2.55 12.05
N GLN A 850 -31.54 1.83 12.37
CA GLN A 850 -32.56 2.28 13.31
C GLN A 850 -32.86 1.18 14.32
N TRP A 851 -32.80 1.53 15.60
CA TRP A 851 -33.25 0.70 16.70
C TRP A 851 -34.58 1.24 17.22
N GLY A 852 -35.52 0.33 17.50
CA GLY A 852 -36.88 0.70 17.88
C GLY A 852 -37.67 1.39 16.75
N LYS A 853 -38.89 1.83 17.08
CA LYS A 853 -39.68 2.72 16.22
C LYS A 853 -39.49 4.14 16.70
N LEU A 854 -38.91 4.99 15.86
CA LEU A 854 -39.18 6.42 15.91
C LEU A 854 -40.60 6.60 15.33
N GLU A 855 -41.53 7.14 16.11
CA GLU A 855 -42.81 7.56 15.55
C GLU A 855 -42.55 8.77 14.64
N ALA A 856 -43.15 8.78 13.45
CA ALA A 856 -42.95 9.87 12.52
C ALA A 856 -43.57 11.15 13.10
N SER A 857 -42.80 12.24 13.14
CA SER A 857 -43.38 13.57 13.21
C SER A 857 -44.26 13.77 11.98
N GLU A 858 -45.53 14.12 12.17
CA GLU A 858 -46.41 14.54 11.08
C GLU A 858 -45.91 15.88 10.50
N GLU A 859 -45.29 15.82 9.31
CA GLU A 859 -45.13 16.93 8.35
C GLU A 859 -45.71 16.52 6.99
#